data_AF-A0A1G4XDP0-F1
#
_entry.id   AF-A0A1G4XDP0-F1
#
_cell.length_a   1.000
_cell.length_b   1.000
_cell.length_c   1.000
_cell.angle_alpha   90.00
_cell.angle_beta   90.00
_cell.angle_gamma   90.00
#
_symmetry.space_group_name_H-M   'P 1'
#
loop_
_entity.id
_entity.type
_entity.pdbx_description
1 polymer ?
#
loop_
_entity_poly.entity_id
_entity_poly.type
_entity_poly.pdbx_seq_one_letter_code
_entity_poly.pdbx_strand_id
1 'polypeptide(L)'
;MNWTDLENRVKQFSRLIYNRDSSSINISGMQFDCFIKIEEDHYICIEVTKNHTLEKVRADIHKLASLRMKKASEGAFVKCLLILEKEPTDLMKGTALDFKIDLLTLDEFERRFLDYKNYIFTRRQKNIGSAIDPWTGKLDHNPYVPVKYVEAKTQKEFKISDIKSLLDKGAKVILTGSFGSGKSRCLSELFDNYSNQNDPSYCFVINLRENWSLKRANEIVRRHFEDLSFPPEIVNNSVKLLTFKKSVFMLDGFDEIGSQNWSNEPSKLSKAKQDALAGVRDLITNVQGGLLITGRENYFNSDSEMFSFLGLNERETIYIKCKDQFSEDEMKEYMQNIGCPGLVIPPWAPWKPLIFQMIASISERLDLLSDDNEYEFWDSLLDFICHREANINKAILDSAIIKQILIELANLTRTKSNDFGPISNNELSIIFNNITGRTVTDESAIMLSRLPSFGRVGNDSSDYQFIDMYMLDGLRAEYMVSHYDSDEAIKKSNWINPLREFGQRLFFYKININEATKIISKISYWSNTNSQAAADLLCAFLFEGSSDELVDFRNIQIKDCFIEKIELSNIPLGNLNIHSCIIESVDISDCYIEPKGSLLIDNCEINTVSGVSDASALPNYFVGCKVSQFSSVNTTSKIKSLGFGLHQMALLSCIRRVYLQHGRGRKERSFIKGFKNQQEKKAITLIVDLMLKNNVIERINGDEGYIYKPVNSERHRMTLIMKEMNTSKDQLWQEVSKMDDL
;
A
#
# COMPACT_ATOMS: atom_id res chain seq x y z
N MET A 1 4.17 13.35 42.72
CA MET A 1 5.14 14.35 42.22
C MET A 1 6.06 14.75 43.39
N ASN A 2 7.32 15.17 43.20
CA ASN A 2 8.10 15.74 44.33
C ASN A 2 7.77 17.26 44.48
N TRP A 3 8.26 17.96 45.52
CA TRP A 3 7.94 19.38 45.75
C TRP A 3 8.49 20.28 44.62
N THR A 4 9.75 20.09 44.27
CA THR A 4 10.45 20.88 43.25
C THR A 4 9.80 20.77 41.87
N ASP A 5 9.32 19.57 41.51
CA ASP A 5 8.62 19.33 40.24
C ASP A 5 7.28 20.09 40.21
N LEU A 6 6.51 20.05 41.30
CA LEU A 6 5.22 20.73 41.41
C LEU A 6 5.40 22.25 41.27
N GLU A 7 6.35 22.81 42.02
CA GLU A 7 6.67 24.24 41.99
C GLU A 7 7.15 24.68 40.60
N ASN A 8 8.07 23.93 39.99
CA ASN A 8 8.57 24.22 38.64
C ASN A 8 7.47 24.15 37.59
N ARG A 9 6.54 23.20 37.71
CA ARG A 9 5.40 23.06 36.81
C ARG A 9 4.44 24.24 36.93
N VAL A 10 4.13 24.69 38.15
CA VAL A 10 3.35 25.91 38.38
C VAL A 10 4.05 27.13 37.77
N LYS A 11 5.35 27.31 37.99
CA LYS A 11 6.12 28.42 37.40
C LYS A 11 6.10 28.38 35.87
N GLN A 12 6.24 27.20 35.26
CA GLN A 12 6.19 27.02 33.82
C GLN A 12 4.84 27.43 33.24
N PHE A 13 3.73 26.93 33.80
CA PHE A 13 2.38 27.29 33.33
C PHE A 13 2.04 28.75 33.63
N SER A 14 2.55 29.30 34.73
CA SER A 14 2.42 30.72 35.04
C SER A 14 3.03 31.61 33.95
N ARG A 15 4.23 31.27 33.46
CA ARG A 15 4.86 31.98 32.34
C ARG A 15 4.04 31.86 31.06
N LEU A 16 3.47 30.70 30.80
CA LEU A 16 2.63 30.46 29.62
C LEU A 16 1.30 31.22 29.68
N ILE A 17 0.60 31.19 30.81
CA ILE A 17 -0.70 31.88 30.97
C ILE A 17 -0.50 33.40 30.87
N TYR A 18 0.46 33.95 31.60
CA TYR A 18 0.60 35.40 31.76
C TYR A 18 1.61 36.05 30.79
N ASN A 19 2.36 35.26 30.03
CA ASN A 19 3.37 35.73 29.06
C ASN A 19 4.40 36.69 29.69
N ARG A 20 4.85 36.36 30.90
CA ARG A 20 5.79 37.12 31.72
C ARG A 20 6.65 36.14 32.51
N ASP A 21 7.83 36.59 32.92
CA ASP A 21 8.67 35.80 33.81
C ASP A 21 7.98 35.57 35.16
N SER A 22 8.15 34.34 35.65
CA SER A 22 7.69 33.90 36.97
C SER A 22 8.92 33.54 37.79
N SER A 23 9.05 34.18 38.94
CA SER A 23 10.15 33.99 39.88
C SER A 23 9.63 33.93 41.31
N SER A 24 10.40 33.28 42.19
CA SER A 24 10.14 33.35 43.62
C SER A 24 10.69 34.66 44.15
N ILE A 25 9.93 35.34 45.02
CA ILE A 25 10.34 36.63 45.59
C ILE A 25 10.15 36.62 47.10
N ASN A 26 10.97 37.38 47.80
CA ASN A 26 10.77 37.69 49.22
C ASN A 26 10.28 39.14 49.35
N ILE A 27 9.11 39.32 49.95
CA ILE A 27 8.53 40.64 50.23
C ILE A 27 8.29 40.73 51.74
N SER A 28 9.00 41.66 52.40
CA SER A 28 8.86 41.91 53.84
C SER A 28 9.05 40.66 54.73
N GLY A 29 9.99 39.79 54.38
CA GLY A 29 10.31 38.59 55.15
C GLY A 29 9.41 37.38 54.83
N MET A 30 8.42 37.53 53.94
CA MET A 30 7.60 36.44 53.42
C MET A 30 8.07 36.04 52.03
N GLN A 31 8.44 34.77 51.87
CA GLN A 31 8.81 34.18 50.58
C GLN A 31 7.57 33.69 49.84
N PHE A 32 7.40 34.03 48.57
CA PHE A 32 6.30 33.55 47.73
C PHE A 32 6.86 32.70 46.58
N ASP A 33 6.17 31.59 46.28
CA ASP A 33 6.66 30.59 45.33
C ASP A 33 6.72 31.15 43.90
N CYS A 34 5.68 31.87 43.48
CA CYS A 34 5.60 32.48 42.17
C CYS A 34 5.01 33.90 42.24
N PHE A 35 5.77 34.87 41.75
CA PHE A 35 5.36 36.26 41.63
C PHE A 35 5.62 36.76 40.22
N ILE A 36 4.63 37.45 39.66
CA ILE A 36 4.59 37.85 38.26
C ILE A 36 4.19 39.32 38.20
N LYS A 37 5.02 40.14 37.56
CA LYS A 37 4.72 41.54 37.28
C LYS A 37 4.04 41.63 35.92
N ILE A 38 2.76 42.01 35.90
CA ILE A 38 2.01 42.22 34.65
C ILE A 38 2.32 43.63 34.13
N GLU A 39 2.11 44.62 35.00
CA GLU A 39 2.35 46.06 34.80
C GLU A 39 2.94 46.68 36.08
N GLU A 40 3.11 48.00 36.17
CA GLU A 40 3.71 48.64 37.36
C GLU A 40 2.87 48.52 38.62
N ASP A 41 1.55 48.49 38.49
CA ASP A 41 0.57 48.44 39.56
C ASP A 41 -0.27 47.16 39.53
N HIS A 42 0.03 46.19 38.65
CA HIS A 42 -0.71 44.93 38.56
C HIS A 42 0.22 43.71 38.65
N TYR A 43 -0.04 42.88 39.66
CA TYR A 43 0.77 41.72 40.00
C TYR A 43 -0.09 40.46 40.15
N ILE A 44 0.56 39.31 39.98
CA ILE A 44 -0.02 38.00 40.28
C ILE A 44 0.91 37.28 41.24
N CYS A 45 0.34 36.79 42.34
CA CYS A 45 1.06 36.01 43.33
C CYS A 45 0.40 34.65 43.47
N ILE A 46 1.22 33.61 43.38
CA ILE A 46 0.81 32.22 43.42
C ILE A 46 1.63 31.54 44.50
N GLU A 47 0.93 30.96 45.46
CA GLU A 47 1.49 30.08 46.47
C GLU A 47 1.10 28.64 46.13
N VAL A 48 2.00 27.69 46.40
CA VAL A 48 1.81 26.26 46.12
C VAL A 48 1.91 25.49 47.43
N THR A 49 1.06 24.49 47.66
CA THR A 49 1.22 23.64 48.85
C THR A 49 0.83 22.19 48.61
N LYS A 50 1.60 21.29 49.23
CA LYS A 50 1.31 19.84 49.33
C LYS A 50 0.70 19.45 50.65
N ASN A 51 0.70 20.38 51.61
CA ASN A 51 0.15 20.12 52.93
C ASN A 51 -1.33 20.52 52.92
N HIS A 52 -2.18 19.50 52.91
CA HIS A 52 -3.64 19.60 52.84
C HIS A 52 -4.30 19.72 54.22
N THR A 53 -3.60 20.19 55.25
CA THR A 53 -4.23 20.51 56.53
C THR A 53 -4.95 21.86 56.44
N LEU A 54 -6.11 21.97 57.08
CA LEU A 54 -6.92 23.20 57.06
C LEU A 54 -6.14 24.38 57.65
N GLU A 55 -5.35 24.13 58.69
CA GLU A 55 -4.50 25.10 59.36
C GLU A 55 -3.44 25.67 58.40
N LYS A 56 -2.77 24.80 57.63
CA LYS A 56 -1.74 25.23 56.68
C LYS A 56 -2.35 26.02 55.52
N VAL A 57 -3.46 25.54 54.94
CA VAL A 57 -4.16 26.25 53.87
C VAL A 57 -4.65 27.62 54.34
N ARG A 58 -5.20 27.73 55.55
CA ARG A 58 -5.58 29.01 56.17
C ARG A 58 -4.38 29.95 56.32
N ALA A 59 -3.25 29.43 56.81
CA ALA A 59 -2.03 30.22 56.95
C ALA A 59 -1.55 30.79 55.59
N ASP A 60 -1.60 29.99 54.54
CA ASP A 60 -1.21 30.42 53.18
C ASP A 60 -2.19 31.44 52.58
N ILE A 61 -3.50 31.26 52.81
CA ILE A 61 -4.53 32.24 52.46
C ILE A 61 -4.29 33.57 53.16
N HIS A 62 -4.04 33.56 54.47
CA HIS A 62 -3.77 34.78 55.24
C HIS A 62 -2.49 35.48 54.76
N LYS A 63 -1.43 34.72 54.49
CA LYS A 63 -0.17 35.22 53.92
C LYS A 63 -0.40 35.96 52.59
N LEU A 64 -1.15 35.37 51.67
CA LEU A 64 -1.51 35.99 50.39
C LEU A 64 -2.41 37.23 50.59
N ALA A 65 -3.39 37.17 51.50
CA ALA A 65 -4.26 38.29 51.81
C ALA A 65 -3.49 39.50 52.37
N SER A 66 -2.53 39.26 53.27
CA SER A 66 -1.64 40.30 53.80
C SER A 66 -0.79 40.96 52.72
N LEU A 67 -0.25 40.18 51.78
CA LEU A 67 0.48 40.72 50.63
C LEU A 67 -0.40 41.66 49.80
N ARG A 68 -1.62 41.23 49.47
CA ARG A 68 -2.56 42.03 48.68
C ARG A 68 -2.94 43.34 49.37
N MET A 69 -3.23 43.31 50.68
CA MET A 69 -3.52 44.53 51.44
C MET A 69 -2.33 45.50 51.44
N LYS A 70 -1.11 44.98 51.60
CA LYS A 70 0.11 45.78 51.57
C LYS A 70 0.29 46.44 50.20
N LYS A 71 0.23 45.66 49.11
CA LYS A 71 0.38 46.20 47.76
C LYS A 71 -0.72 47.19 47.40
N ALA A 72 -1.94 46.98 47.88
CA ALA A 72 -3.03 47.95 47.71
C ALA A 72 -2.71 49.30 48.40
N SER A 73 -2.09 49.28 49.60
CA SER A 73 -1.63 50.51 50.25
C SER A 73 -0.48 51.22 49.51
N GLU A 74 0.28 50.47 48.70
CA GLU A 74 1.31 50.99 47.79
C GLU A 74 0.73 51.43 46.42
N GLY A 75 -0.60 51.39 46.24
CA GLY A 75 -1.27 51.75 44.99
C GLY A 75 -1.32 50.64 43.93
N ALA A 76 -1.03 49.40 44.29
CA ALA A 76 -0.97 48.26 43.38
C ALA A 76 -2.00 47.16 43.68
N PHE A 77 -2.53 46.55 42.62
CA PHE A 77 -3.42 45.39 42.65
C PHE A 77 -2.65 44.07 42.56
N VAL A 78 -3.03 43.08 43.38
CA VAL A 78 -2.45 41.73 43.35
C VAL A 78 -3.56 40.69 43.25
N LYS A 79 -3.57 39.93 42.15
CA LYS A 79 -4.37 38.70 42.05
C LYS A 79 -3.65 37.56 42.78
N CYS A 80 -4.31 36.97 43.76
CA CYS A 80 -3.75 35.89 44.58
C CYS A 80 -4.35 34.54 44.19
N LEU A 81 -3.50 33.55 44.00
CA LEU A 81 -3.88 32.17 43.75
C LEU A 81 -3.16 31.24 44.75
N LEU A 82 -3.86 30.21 45.19
CA LEU A 82 -3.29 29.11 45.98
C LEU A 82 -3.51 27.80 45.22
N ILE A 83 -2.42 27.10 44.91
CA ILE A 83 -2.45 25.84 44.15
C ILE A 83 -2.16 24.66 45.07
N LEU A 84 -3.07 23.68 45.06
CA LEU A 84 -2.99 22.45 45.83
C LEU A 84 -2.63 21.25 44.93
N GLU A 85 -1.87 20.29 45.46
CA GLU A 85 -1.57 19.01 44.76
C GLU A 85 -2.81 18.09 44.63
N LYS A 86 -3.82 18.27 45.49
CA LYS A 86 -5.03 17.47 45.60
C LYS A 86 -6.25 18.37 45.76
N GLU A 87 -7.42 17.81 45.50
CA GLU A 87 -8.71 18.49 45.65
C GLU A 87 -8.87 19.15 47.04
N PRO A 88 -9.24 20.44 47.10
CA PRO A 88 -9.55 21.11 48.35
C PRO A 88 -10.91 20.66 48.92
N THR A 89 -11.03 20.70 50.24
CA THR A 89 -12.33 20.51 50.92
C THR A 89 -13.21 21.76 50.80
N ASP A 90 -14.52 21.61 51.01
CA ASP A 90 -15.47 22.74 50.93
C ASP A 90 -15.16 23.85 51.94
N LEU A 91 -14.66 23.50 53.12
CA LEU A 91 -14.19 24.46 54.14
C LEU A 91 -12.99 25.29 53.65
N MET A 92 -12.05 24.67 52.93
CA MET A 92 -10.92 25.38 52.33
C MET A 92 -11.39 26.31 51.21
N LYS A 93 -12.30 25.83 50.34
CA LYS A 93 -12.90 26.62 49.26
C LYS A 93 -13.65 27.83 49.82
N GLY A 94 -14.47 27.63 50.85
CA GLY A 94 -15.20 28.71 51.53
C GLY A 94 -14.26 29.76 52.14
N THR A 95 -13.20 29.32 52.83
CA THR A 95 -12.19 30.23 53.39
C THR A 95 -11.51 31.05 52.28
N ALA A 96 -11.09 30.42 51.19
CA ALA A 96 -10.43 31.14 50.09
C ALA A 96 -11.36 32.15 49.41
N LEU A 97 -12.65 31.79 49.27
CA LEU A 97 -13.69 32.65 48.69
C LEU A 97 -13.90 33.93 49.52
N ASP A 98 -13.96 33.81 50.85
CA ASP A 98 -14.10 34.96 51.77
C ASP A 98 -12.95 35.97 51.59
N PHE A 99 -11.74 35.45 51.35
CA PHE A 99 -10.56 36.25 51.05
C PHE A 99 -10.40 36.56 49.56
N LYS A 100 -11.35 36.21 48.67
CA LYS A 100 -11.24 36.39 47.21
C LYS A 100 -9.91 35.88 46.64
N ILE A 101 -9.50 34.69 47.04
CA ILE A 101 -8.31 33.99 46.55
C ILE A 101 -8.76 32.83 45.67
N ASP A 102 -8.18 32.69 44.48
CA ASP A 102 -8.45 31.54 43.61
C ASP A 102 -7.75 30.31 44.22
N LEU A 103 -8.52 29.39 44.80
CA LEU A 103 -8.02 28.11 45.28
C LEU A 103 -8.24 27.05 44.19
N LEU A 104 -7.14 26.51 43.64
CA LEU A 104 -7.17 25.60 42.50
C LEU A 104 -6.32 24.35 42.77
N THR A 105 -6.65 23.25 42.11
CA THR A 105 -5.69 22.16 41.92
C THR A 105 -4.69 22.51 40.81
N LEU A 106 -3.59 21.75 40.74
CA LEU A 106 -2.65 21.87 39.62
C LEU A 106 -3.35 21.66 38.26
N ASP A 107 -4.24 20.67 38.16
CA ASP A 107 -4.97 20.35 36.93
C ASP A 107 -5.89 21.50 36.51
N GLU A 108 -6.63 22.11 37.45
CA GLU A 108 -7.47 23.28 37.18
C GLU A 108 -6.66 24.49 36.72
N PHE A 109 -5.47 24.69 37.30
CA PHE A 109 -4.57 25.78 36.89
C PHE A 109 -4.02 25.56 35.48
N GLU A 110 -3.61 24.33 35.14
CA GLU A 110 -3.13 23.98 33.79
C GLU A 110 -4.21 24.15 32.72
N ARG A 111 -5.47 23.81 33.03
CA ARG A 111 -6.60 23.98 32.12
C ARG A 111 -6.86 25.44 31.74
N ARG A 112 -6.42 26.42 32.56
CA ARG A 112 -6.47 27.85 32.20
C ARG A 112 -5.55 28.19 31.01
N PHE A 113 -4.49 27.40 30.80
CA PHE A 113 -3.66 27.50 29.60
C PHE A 113 -4.22 26.63 28.47
N LEU A 114 -4.41 25.34 28.77
CA LEU A 114 -4.84 24.33 27.81
C LEU A 114 -5.63 23.23 28.51
N ASP A 115 -6.91 23.10 28.17
CA ASP A 115 -7.71 21.94 28.59
C ASP A 115 -7.42 20.73 27.68
N TYR A 116 -6.32 20.03 28.00
CA TYR A 116 -5.87 18.90 27.19
C TYR A 116 -6.80 17.68 27.30
N LYS A 117 -7.49 17.51 28.43
CA LYS A 117 -8.50 16.45 28.59
C LYS A 117 -9.67 16.68 27.62
N ASN A 118 -10.15 17.92 27.55
CA ASN A 118 -11.17 18.28 26.57
C ASN A 118 -10.65 18.18 25.13
N TYR A 119 -9.35 18.49 24.90
CA TYR A 119 -8.74 18.31 23.58
C TYR A 119 -8.77 16.84 23.14
N ILE A 120 -8.36 15.91 24.01
CA ILE A 120 -8.41 14.47 23.71
C ILE A 120 -9.84 14.03 23.41
N PHE A 121 -10.80 14.44 24.24
CA PHE A 121 -12.21 14.09 24.08
C PHE A 121 -12.78 14.58 22.74
N THR A 122 -12.61 15.85 22.43
CA THR A 122 -13.11 16.46 21.18
C THR A 122 -12.37 15.95 19.95
N ARG A 123 -11.04 15.74 20.04
CA ARG A 123 -10.23 15.25 18.92
C ARG A 123 -10.57 13.81 18.56
N ARG A 124 -10.86 12.94 19.54
CA ARG A 124 -11.30 11.54 19.31
C ARG A 124 -12.62 11.43 18.56
N GLN A 125 -13.44 12.48 18.56
CA GLN A 125 -14.70 12.53 17.81
C GLN A 125 -14.51 12.96 16.35
N LYS A 126 -13.32 13.46 15.98
CA LYS A 126 -12.98 13.87 14.62
C LYS A 126 -12.06 12.87 13.94
N ASN A 127 -12.16 12.77 12.62
CA ASN A 127 -11.32 11.87 11.82
C ASN A 127 -9.84 12.29 11.85
N ILE A 128 -8.93 11.31 11.94
CA ILE A 128 -7.50 11.47 11.67
C ILE A 128 -7.26 10.94 10.26
N GLY A 129 -7.14 11.85 9.29
CA GLY A 129 -6.92 11.53 7.87
C GLY A 129 -7.92 10.56 7.27
N SER A 130 -7.39 9.57 6.54
CA SER A 130 -8.15 8.59 5.74
C SER A 130 -8.65 7.37 6.51
N ALA A 131 -8.57 7.36 7.85
CA ALA A 131 -9.10 6.29 8.71
C ALA A 131 -10.63 6.37 8.84
N ILE A 132 -11.32 6.29 7.70
CA ILE A 132 -12.76 6.30 7.59
C ILE A 132 -13.24 4.97 7.02
N ASP A 133 -14.38 4.52 7.49
CA ASP A 133 -15.16 3.48 6.84
C ASP A 133 -15.64 4.00 5.47
N PRO A 134 -15.25 3.38 4.35
CA PRO A 134 -15.51 3.94 3.01
C PRO A 134 -16.96 3.94 2.57
N TRP A 135 -17.81 3.09 3.15
CA TRP A 135 -19.22 2.99 2.80
C TRP A 135 -20.07 3.97 3.60
N THR A 136 -19.75 4.15 4.88
CA THR A 136 -20.52 4.98 5.81
C THR A 136 -19.92 6.38 6.01
N GLY A 137 -18.64 6.57 5.69
CA GLY A 137 -17.88 7.80 5.94
C GLY A 137 -17.63 8.10 7.42
N LYS A 138 -17.87 7.12 8.32
CA LYS A 138 -17.67 7.23 9.78
C LYS A 138 -16.25 6.79 10.17
N LEU A 139 -15.87 6.98 11.43
CA LEU A 139 -14.58 6.53 11.97
C LEU A 139 -14.41 5.02 11.83
N ASP A 140 -13.26 4.59 11.32
CA ASP A 140 -12.88 3.18 11.29
C ASP A 140 -12.36 2.74 12.66
N HIS A 141 -13.10 1.84 13.32
CA HIS A 141 -12.76 1.30 14.64
C HIS A 141 -12.04 -0.05 14.59
N ASN A 142 -11.70 -0.58 13.40
CA ASN A 142 -11.03 -1.87 13.29
C ASN A 142 -9.67 -1.87 13.99
N PRO A 143 -9.27 -2.94 14.69
CA PRO A 143 -7.98 -3.04 15.39
C PRO A 143 -6.79 -3.04 14.41
N TYR A 144 -5.73 -2.32 14.80
CA TYR A 144 -4.56 -2.03 13.98
C TYR A 144 -3.60 -3.21 13.88
N VAL A 145 -2.94 -3.34 12.73
CA VAL A 145 -1.68 -4.10 12.62
C VAL A 145 -0.56 -3.20 12.13
N PRO A 146 0.57 -3.17 12.85
CA PRO A 146 1.72 -2.38 12.44
C PRO A 146 2.24 -2.78 11.07
N VAL A 147 2.19 -1.85 10.13
CA VAL A 147 3.04 -1.92 8.94
C VAL A 147 4.46 -1.60 9.40
N LYS A 148 5.46 -2.36 8.95
CA LYS A 148 6.86 -2.01 9.20
C LYS A 148 7.19 -0.62 8.62
N TYR A 149 7.74 0.22 9.48
CA TYR A 149 8.27 1.54 9.14
C TYR A 149 9.77 1.43 8.89
N VAL A 150 10.28 1.92 7.75
CA VAL A 150 11.71 1.84 7.42
C VAL A 150 12.31 3.22 7.18
N GLU A 151 13.53 3.44 7.66
CA GLU A 151 14.26 4.65 7.30
C GLU A 151 14.66 4.62 5.81
N ALA A 152 14.40 5.71 5.08
CA ALA A 152 14.72 5.78 3.66
C ALA A 152 16.22 5.55 3.38
N LYS A 153 17.11 6.05 4.25
CA LYS A 153 18.57 6.01 4.04
C LYS A 153 19.22 4.72 4.51
N THR A 154 18.90 4.25 5.72
CA THR A 154 19.58 3.10 6.33
C THR A 154 18.81 1.80 6.22
N GLN A 155 17.55 1.85 5.76
CA GLN A 155 16.61 0.71 5.77
C GLN A 155 16.37 0.14 7.19
N LYS A 156 16.72 0.90 8.24
CA LYS A 156 16.46 0.53 9.63
C LYS A 156 14.96 0.50 9.90
N GLU A 157 14.49 -0.58 10.50
CA GLU A 157 13.10 -0.72 10.91
C GLU A 157 12.79 0.06 12.20
N PHE A 158 11.63 0.69 12.24
CA PHE A 158 11.09 1.45 13.36
C PHE A 158 9.74 0.86 13.81
N LYS A 159 9.53 0.82 15.12
CA LYS A 159 8.22 0.59 15.75
C LYS A 159 7.57 1.92 16.13
N ILE A 160 6.28 1.91 16.39
CA ILE A 160 5.54 3.08 16.92
C ILE A 160 6.18 3.62 18.19
N SER A 161 6.64 2.74 19.09
CA SER A 161 7.36 3.12 20.31
C SER A 161 8.65 3.90 20.03
N ASP A 162 9.36 3.54 18.95
CA ASP A 162 10.60 4.21 18.57
C ASP A 162 10.30 5.60 18.01
N ILE A 163 9.28 5.72 17.16
CA ILE A 163 8.81 7.02 16.63
C ILE A 163 8.37 7.92 17.78
N LYS A 164 7.60 7.41 18.75
CA LYS A 164 7.22 8.16 19.95
C LYS A 164 8.43 8.68 20.73
N SER A 165 9.45 7.82 20.94
CA SER A 165 10.67 8.22 21.65
C SER A 165 11.45 9.33 20.94
N LEU A 166 11.45 9.32 19.60
CA LEU A 166 12.04 10.39 18.80
C LEU A 166 11.28 11.71 18.98
N LEU A 167 9.94 11.66 18.92
CA LEU A 167 9.09 12.83 19.09
C LEU A 167 9.19 13.43 20.50
N ASP A 168 9.25 12.60 21.54
CA ASP A 168 9.46 13.03 22.93
C ASP A 168 10.80 13.75 23.13
N LYS A 169 11.80 13.48 22.28
CA LYS A 169 13.11 14.17 22.28
C LYS A 169 13.11 15.46 21.45
N GLY A 170 11.98 15.83 20.83
CA GLY A 170 11.87 17.00 19.96
C GLY A 170 12.32 16.78 18.52
N ALA A 171 12.50 15.52 18.09
CA ALA A 171 12.92 15.22 16.72
C ALA A 171 11.85 15.61 15.69
N LYS A 172 12.31 15.89 14.46
CA LYS A 172 11.47 16.11 13.28
C LYS A 172 11.46 14.85 12.43
N VAL A 173 10.27 14.31 12.18
CA VAL A 173 10.07 13.05 11.46
C VAL A 173 9.16 13.30 10.26
N ILE A 174 9.58 12.85 9.08
CA ILE A 174 8.73 12.76 7.88
C ILE A 174 8.34 11.29 7.71
N LEU A 175 7.04 11.03 7.55
CA LEU A 175 6.52 9.70 7.21
C LEU A 175 5.81 9.74 5.85
N THR A 176 6.39 9.09 4.85
CA THR A 176 5.75 8.90 3.54
C THR A 176 5.33 7.46 3.31
N GLY A 177 4.50 7.27 2.30
CA GLY A 177 4.11 5.94 1.84
C GLY A 177 3.04 6.04 0.77
N SER A 178 2.87 4.97 0.01
CA SER A 178 1.84 4.87 -1.02
C SER A 178 0.42 4.95 -0.46
N PHE A 179 -0.54 4.96 -1.36
CA PHE A 179 -1.96 4.94 -1.01
C PHE A 179 -2.32 3.69 -0.22
N GLY A 180 -2.98 3.86 0.94
CA GLY A 180 -3.38 2.71 1.77
C GLY A 180 -2.29 2.12 2.66
N SER A 181 -1.08 2.68 2.67
CA SER A 181 0.08 2.17 3.43
C SER A 181 0.05 2.39 4.97
N GLY A 182 -1.07 2.86 5.55
CA GLY A 182 -1.22 2.98 7.01
C GLY A 182 -0.69 4.25 7.69
N LYS A 183 -0.45 5.35 6.95
CA LYS A 183 0.02 6.65 7.51
C LYS A 183 -0.91 7.26 8.56
N SER A 184 -2.17 7.55 8.21
CA SER A 184 -3.14 8.14 9.14
C SER A 184 -3.41 7.24 10.36
N ARG A 185 -3.26 5.92 10.17
CA ARG A 185 -3.38 4.96 11.27
C ARG A 185 -2.19 5.02 12.24
N CYS A 186 -0.97 5.21 11.74
CA CYS A 186 0.21 5.51 12.59
C CYS A 186 -0.05 6.71 13.51
N LEU A 187 -0.66 7.77 12.97
CA LEU A 187 -0.99 8.99 13.72
C LEU A 187 -2.01 8.72 14.82
N SER A 188 -3.06 7.95 14.51
CA SER A 188 -4.08 7.56 15.48
C SER A 188 -3.48 6.80 16.66
N GLU A 189 -2.65 5.80 16.38
CA GLU A 189 -2.02 4.97 17.42
C GLU A 189 -1.01 5.77 18.25
N LEU A 190 -0.22 6.64 17.63
CA LEU A 190 0.66 7.55 18.37
C LEU A 190 -0.14 8.49 19.27
N PHE A 191 -1.25 9.04 18.77
CA PHE A 191 -2.12 9.93 19.53
C PHE A 191 -2.76 9.23 20.74
N ASP A 192 -3.22 7.99 20.58
CA ASP A 192 -3.75 7.20 21.69
C ASP A 192 -2.67 6.85 22.72
N ASN A 193 -1.45 6.53 22.26
CA ASN A 193 -0.31 6.31 23.14
C ASN A 193 0.08 7.56 23.96
N TYR A 194 -0.13 8.77 23.43
CA TYR A 194 0.02 10.01 24.20
C TYR A 194 -1.16 10.26 25.13
N SER A 195 -2.39 10.02 24.67
CA SER A 195 -3.62 10.32 25.40
C SER A 195 -3.78 9.49 26.68
N ASN A 196 -3.16 8.32 26.76
CA ASN A 196 -3.27 7.39 27.89
C ASN A 196 -2.18 7.55 28.97
N GLN A 197 -1.25 8.53 28.85
CA GLN A 197 -0.20 8.75 29.86
C GLN A 197 -0.63 9.71 30.96
N ASN A 198 -0.06 9.55 32.16
CA ASN A 198 -0.34 10.41 33.32
C ASN A 198 0.39 11.78 33.26
N ASP A 199 1.56 11.87 32.61
CA ASP A 199 2.26 13.14 32.31
C ASP A 199 2.74 13.14 30.85
N PRO A 200 1.82 13.23 29.87
CA PRO A 200 2.17 13.17 28.47
C PRO A 200 2.86 14.44 27.99
N SER A 201 3.73 14.30 26.99
CA SER A 201 3.94 15.39 26.04
C SER A 201 2.58 15.72 25.38
N TYR A 202 2.25 16.99 25.25
CA TYR A 202 0.96 17.42 24.72
C TYR A 202 0.95 17.21 23.21
N CYS A 203 0.32 16.12 22.77
CA CYS A 203 0.21 15.73 21.37
C CYS A 203 -1.01 16.38 20.71
N PHE A 204 -0.79 17.02 19.56
CA PHE A 204 -1.82 17.67 18.75
C PHE A 204 -1.78 17.12 17.33
N VAL A 205 -2.92 16.62 16.84
CA VAL A 205 -3.06 16.07 15.48
C VAL A 205 -3.88 17.02 14.62
N ILE A 206 -3.24 17.60 13.60
CA ILE A 206 -3.83 18.61 12.69
C ILE A 206 -3.98 18.00 11.30
N ASN A 207 -5.21 18.04 10.76
CA ASN A 207 -5.49 17.68 9.38
C ASN A 207 -5.13 18.86 8.48
N LEU A 208 -4.09 18.71 7.64
CA LEU A 208 -3.60 19.82 6.82
C LEU A 208 -4.58 20.23 5.72
N ARG A 209 -5.44 19.31 5.27
CA ARG A 209 -6.53 19.57 4.33
C ARG A 209 -7.46 20.72 4.74
N GLU A 210 -7.75 20.83 6.03
CA GLU A 210 -8.66 21.86 6.58
C GLU A 210 -7.99 23.26 6.63
N ASN A 211 -6.68 23.31 6.38
CA ASN A 211 -5.83 24.48 6.55
C ASN A 211 -5.36 25.08 5.22
N TRP A 212 -6.11 24.81 4.13
CA TRP A 212 -5.83 25.34 2.80
C TRP A 212 -5.72 26.88 2.82
N SER A 213 -4.82 27.41 1.99
CA SER A 213 -4.52 28.85 1.80
C SER A 213 -3.90 29.60 2.99
N LEU A 214 -3.70 28.96 4.14
CA LEU A 214 -3.07 29.60 5.30
C LEU A 214 -1.56 29.76 5.09
N LYS A 215 -1.03 30.94 5.42
CA LYS A 215 0.38 31.27 5.20
C LYS A 215 1.20 31.32 6.49
N ARG A 216 0.55 31.31 7.66
CA ARG A 216 1.22 31.48 8.95
C ARG A 216 0.89 30.34 9.91
N ALA A 217 1.88 29.93 10.70
CA ALA A 217 1.78 28.87 11.70
C ALA A 217 0.67 29.14 12.73
N ASN A 218 0.57 30.39 13.19
CA ASN A 218 -0.41 30.80 14.18
C ASN A 218 -1.86 30.66 13.67
N GLU A 219 -2.11 30.86 12.38
CA GLU A 219 -3.43 30.69 11.76
C GLU A 219 -3.83 29.21 11.75
N ILE A 220 -2.90 28.32 11.38
CA ILE A 220 -3.15 26.87 11.36
C ILE A 220 -3.50 26.36 12.76
N VAL A 221 -2.70 26.74 13.76
CA VAL A 221 -2.95 26.32 15.15
C VAL A 221 -4.24 26.92 15.68
N ARG A 222 -4.55 28.19 15.41
CA ARG A 222 -5.81 28.81 15.85
C ARG A 222 -7.02 28.13 15.23
N ARG A 223 -7.03 27.98 13.90
CA ARG A 223 -8.12 27.32 13.16
C ARG A 223 -8.39 25.92 13.71
N HIS A 224 -7.34 25.13 13.96
CA HIS A 224 -7.48 23.79 14.54
C HIS A 224 -8.24 23.78 15.87
N PHE A 225 -7.95 24.74 16.76
CA PHE A 225 -8.65 24.84 18.06
C PHE A 225 -10.05 25.46 17.93
N GLU A 226 -10.24 26.42 17.01
CA GLU A 226 -11.55 27.00 16.69
C GLU A 226 -12.51 25.94 16.15
N ASP A 227 -12.04 25.08 15.23
CA ASP A 227 -12.83 23.99 14.66
C ASP A 227 -13.20 22.94 15.71
N LEU A 228 -12.43 22.82 16.79
CA LEU A 228 -12.74 21.99 17.96
C LEU A 228 -13.62 22.72 19.00
N SER A 229 -14.12 23.92 18.68
CA SER A 229 -14.99 24.74 19.52
C SER A 229 -14.39 25.15 20.87
N PHE A 230 -13.07 25.37 20.93
CA PHE A 230 -12.43 25.88 22.13
C PHE A 230 -12.76 27.37 22.37
N PRO A 231 -12.83 27.81 23.65
CA PRO A 231 -13.02 29.22 23.99
C PRO A 231 -11.93 30.13 23.40
N PRO A 232 -12.25 31.40 23.07
CA PRO A 232 -11.28 32.34 22.48
C PRO A 232 -9.98 32.51 23.27
N GLU A 233 -10.05 32.40 24.60
CA GLU A 233 -8.89 32.49 25.49
C GLU A 233 -7.89 31.34 25.26
N ILE A 234 -8.39 30.11 25.13
CA ILE A 234 -7.57 28.92 24.84
C ILE A 234 -7.05 28.97 23.40
N VAL A 235 -7.88 29.40 22.44
CA VAL A 235 -7.47 29.61 21.04
C VAL A 235 -6.32 30.61 20.95
N ASN A 236 -6.34 31.69 21.72
CA ASN A 236 -5.24 32.65 21.74
C ASN A 236 -3.98 32.08 22.39
N ASN A 237 -4.12 31.29 23.46
CA ASN A 237 -3.01 30.63 24.13
C ASN A 237 -2.39 29.50 23.29
N SER A 238 -3.14 28.84 22.41
CA SER A 238 -2.68 27.69 21.63
C SER A 238 -1.47 28.01 20.75
N VAL A 239 -1.31 29.26 20.28
CA VAL A 239 -0.13 29.68 19.51
C VAL A 239 1.17 29.50 20.31
N LYS A 240 1.11 29.64 21.64
CA LYS A 240 2.28 29.44 22.53
C LYS A 240 2.73 27.97 22.56
N LEU A 241 1.92 27.03 22.09
CA LEU A 241 2.30 25.62 21.98
C LEU A 241 3.43 25.40 20.96
N LEU A 242 3.59 26.29 19.97
CA LEU A 242 4.68 26.22 19.00
C LEU A 242 6.05 26.29 19.69
N THR A 243 6.20 27.14 20.70
CA THR A 243 7.47 27.30 21.43
C THR A 243 7.56 26.43 22.69
N PHE A 244 6.50 25.68 23.02
CA PHE A 244 6.47 24.82 24.19
C PHE A 244 7.14 23.47 23.91
N LYS A 245 8.31 23.22 24.49
CA LYS A 245 9.11 22.00 24.20
C LYS A 245 8.42 20.65 24.47
N LYS A 246 7.42 20.63 25.36
CA LYS A 246 6.62 19.43 25.64
C LYS A 246 5.45 19.25 24.65
N SER A 247 5.31 20.10 23.62
CA SER A 247 4.32 19.89 22.56
C SER A 247 4.84 18.90 21.53
N VAL A 248 3.93 18.11 20.97
CA VAL A 248 4.18 17.24 19.81
C VAL A 248 3.12 17.54 18.77
N PHE A 249 3.53 17.97 17.59
CA PHE A 249 2.62 18.23 16.48
C PHE A 249 2.67 17.08 15.48
N MET A 250 1.51 16.54 15.12
CA MET A 250 1.33 15.56 14.06
C MET A 250 0.51 16.20 12.94
N LEU A 251 1.12 16.39 11.78
CA LEU A 251 0.49 17.03 10.63
C LEU A 251 0.15 15.95 9.60
N ASP A 252 -1.14 15.78 9.33
CA ASP A 252 -1.63 14.75 8.41
C ASP A 252 -1.93 15.33 7.02
N GLY A 253 -1.32 14.75 5.99
CA GLY A 253 -1.59 15.04 4.59
C GLY A 253 -0.98 16.34 4.06
N PHE A 254 0.35 16.47 4.00
CA PHE A 254 0.97 17.62 3.30
C PHE A 254 0.65 17.63 1.81
N ASP A 255 0.47 16.46 1.20
CA ASP A 255 0.00 16.33 -0.17
C ASP A 255 -1.46 16.75 -0.29
N GLU A 256 -2.16 16.93 0.83
CA GLU A 256 -3.56 17.30 0.91
C GLU A 256 -3.85 18.80 0.69
N ILE A 257 -2.82 19.65 0.75
CA ILE A 257 -2.96 21.10 0.58
C ILE A 257 -2.93 21.47 -0.91
N GLY A 258 -4.00 22.12 -1.35
CA GLY A 258 -4.15 22.61 -2.71
C GLY A 258 -3.37 23.89 -3.01
N SER A 259 -2.85 23.99 -4.23
CA SER A 259 -2.32 25.24 -4.79
C SER A 259 -3.35 25.90 -5.69
N GLN A 260 -3.48 27.23 -5.62
CA GLN A 260 -4.46 28.04 -6.36
C GLN A 260 -4.25 28.12 -7.89
N ASN A 261 -3.31 27.35 -8.48
CA ASN A 261 -2.98 27.45 -9.90
C ASN A 261 -2.62 26.09 -10.50
N TRP A 262 -3.55 25.46 -11.23
CA TRP A 262 -3.23 24.40 -12.19
C TRP A 262 -2.49 24.98 -13.39
N SER A 263 -1.32 24.42 -13.73
CA SER A 263 -0.52 24.85 -14.88
C SER A 263 0.11 23.67 -15.59
N ASN A 264 0.20 23.73 -16.91
CA ASN A 264 0.94 22.74 -17.70
C ASN A 264 2.47 22.95 -17.64
N GLU A 265 2.96 24.02 -17.00
CA GLU A 265 4.40 24.29 -16.83
C GLU A 265 4.91 23.72 -15.48
N PRO A 266 5.89 22.80 -15.48
CA PRO A 266 6.42 22.18 -14.25
C PRO A 266 6.96 23.18 -13.23
N SER A 267 7.61 24.27 -13.68
CA SER A 267 8.15 25.32 -12.81
C SER A 267 7.06 26.11 -12.09
N LYS A 268 5.94 26.38 -12.77
CA LYS A 268 4.76 27.03 -12.17
C LYS A 268 4.08 26.11 -11.16
N LEU A 269 3.94 24.82 -11.47
CA LEU A 269 3.40 23.82 -10.53
C LEU A 269 4.27 23.67 -9.27
N SER A 270 5.59 23.58 -9.44
CA SER A 270 6.54 23.48 -8.32
C SER A 270 6.45 24.71 -7.42
N LYS A 271 6.42 25.92 -8.00
CA LYS A 271 6.22 27.17 -7.24
C LYS A 271 4.85 27.23 -6.55
N ALA A 272 3.79 26.78 -7.22
CA ALA A 272 2.44 26.75 -6.65
C ALA A 272 2.35 25.80 -5.46
N LYS A 273 3.00 24.62 -5.51
CA LYS A 273 3.15 23.70 -4.37
C LYS A 273 3.93 24.34 -3.22
N GLN A 274 5.03 25.02 -3.53
CA GLN A 274 5.84 25.71 -2.52
C GLN A 274 5.03 26.81 -1.80
N ASP A 275 4.26 27.58 -2.56
CA ASP A 275 3.41 28.64 -2.02
C ASP A 275 2.24 28.06 -1.20
N ALA A 276 1.67 26.93 -1.63
CA ALA A 276 0.60 26.23 -0.91
C ALA A 276 1.08 25.71 0.46
N LEU A 277 2.32 25.23 0.55
CA LEU A 277 2.92 24.73 1.79
C LEU A 277 3.52 25.82 2.68
N ALA A 278 3.38 27.11 2.33
CA ALA A 278 4.01 28.21 3.06
C ALA A 278 3.65 28.22 4.57
N GLY A 279 2.37 28.03 4.92
CA GLY A 279 1.94 27.96 6.31
C GLY A 279 2.44 26.72 7.05
N VAL A 280 2.51 25.57 6.37
CA VAL A 280 3.08 24.34 6.93
C VAL A 280 4.56 24.52 7.21
N ARG A 281 5.30 25.06 6.25
CA ARG A 281 6.73 25.39 6.42
C ARG A 281 6.96 26.34 7.60
N ASP A 282 6.15 27.39 7.71
CA ASP A 282 6.22 28.33 8.84
C ASP A 282 5.95 27.60 10.18
N LEU A 283 4.95 26.70 10.23
CA LEU A 283 4.67 25.91 11.43
C LEU A 283 5.85 25.02 11.81
N ILE A 284 6.37 24.24 10.85
CA ILE A 284 7.49 23.33 11.07
C ILE A 284 8.71 24.07 11.62
N THR A 285 9.00 25.25 11.05
CA THR A 285 10.16 26.07 11.43
C THR A 285 10.00 26.66 12.84
N ASN A 286 8.77 26.97 13.26
CA ASN A 286 8.51 27.60 14.56
C ASN A 286 8.30 26.59 15.71
N VAL A 287 8.04 25.30 15.42
CA VAL A 287 7.83 24.28 16.46
C VAL A 287 9.14 23.93 17.15
N GLN A 288 9.23 24.12 18.46
CA GLN A 288 10.37 23.70 19.29
C GLN A 288 10.23 22.30 19.91
N GLY A 289 9.02 21.74 19.88
CA GLY A 289 8.74 20.38 20.32
C GLY A 289 8.91 19.33 19.22
N GLY A 290 8.39 18.11 19.47
CA GLY A 290 8.39 17.01 18.51
C GLY A 290 7.47 17.30 17.31
N LEU A 291 7.84 16.82 16.13
CA LEU A 291 7.03 16.98 14.92
C LEU A 291 7.04 15.68 14.11
N LEU A 292 5.84 15.22 13.75
CA LEU A 292 5.61 14.22 12.72
C LEU A 292 4.80 14.88 11.60
N ILE A 293 5.27 14.77 10.35
CA ILE A 293 4.52 15.22 9.18
C ILE A 293 4.38 14.06 8.20
N THR A 294 3.19 13.90 7.62
CA THR A 294 2.89 12.77 6.74
C THR A 294 2.29 13.18 5.40
N GLY A 295 2.53 12.35 4.39
CA GLY A 295 1.95 12.53 3.07
C GLY A 295 2.41 11.47 2.07
N ARG A 296 2.04 11.64 0.80
CA ARG A 296 2.41 10.70 -0.27
C ARG A 296 3.88 10.81 -0.67
N GLU A 297 4.50 9.66 -0.93
CA GLU A 297 5.92 9.56 -1.31
C GLU A 297 6.23 10.30 -2.62
N ASN A 298 5.31 10.25 -3.59
CA ASN A 298 5.51 10.81 -4.94
C ASN A 298 4.88 12.21 -5.11
N TYR A 299 4.60 12.93 -4.02
CA TYR A 299 4.01 14.27 -4.11
C TYR A 299 5.04 15.32 -4.55
N PHE A 300 6.22 15.29 -3.95
CA PHE A 300 7.34 16.15 -4.33
C PHE A 300 8.07 15.55 -5.51
N ASN A 301 8.75 16.42 -6.26
CA ASN A 301 9.62 15.94 -7.32
C ASN A 301 10.81 15.21 -6.69
N SER A 302 11.62 15.84 -5.85
CA SER A 302 12.74 15.13 -5.19
C SER A 302 12.67 15.21 -3.67
N ASP A 303 13.44 14.34 -2.99
CA ASP A 303 13.67 14.47 -1.54
C ASP A 303 14.21 15.87 -1.20
N SER A 304 15.08 16.44 -2.05
CA SER A 304 15.59 17.80 -1.85
C SER A 304 14.49 18.87 -1.95
N GLU A 305 13.53 18.71 -2.89
CA GLU A 305 12.35 19.55 -3.00
C GLU A 305 11.48 19.42 -1.74
N MET A 306 11.23 18.19 -1.28
CA MET A 306 10.48 17.92 -0.05
C MET A 306 11.07 18.65 1.17
N PHE A 307 12.36 18.45 1.44
CA PHE A 307 13.03 19.10 2.57
C PHE A 307 12.96 20.62 2.45
N SER A 308 13.19 21.18 1.26
CA SER A 308 13.12 22.62 1.02
C SER A 308 11.71 23.19 1.21
N PHE A 309 10.69 22.52 0.69
CA PHE A 309 9.30 23.00 0.71
C PHE A 309 8.70 22.91 2.12
N LEU A 310 9.10 21.89 2.89
CA LEU A 310 8.70 21.74 4.29
C LEU A 310 9.56 22.58 5.25
N GLY A 311 10.69 23.14 4.81
CA GLY A 311 11.62 23.91 5.65
C GLY A 311 12.39 23.03 6.64
N LEU A 312 12.70 21.80 6.25
CA LEU A 312 13.39 20.80 7.06
C LEU A 312 14.85 20.64 6.62
N ASN A 313 15.72 20.37 7.58
CA ASN A 313 17.13 20.05 7.31
C ASN A 313 17.28 18.53 7.13
N GLU A 314 17.77 18.11 5.97
CA GLU A 314 17.95 16.70 5.62
C GLU A 314 18.85 15.90 6.60
N ARG A 315 19.82 16.56 7.28
CA ARG A 315 20.74 15.89 8.22
C ARG A 315 20.14 15.70 9.60
N GLU A 316 19.17 16.53 9.97
CA GLU A 316 18.56 16.57 11.30
C GLU A 316 17.16 15.94 11.31
N THR A 317 16.61 15.67 10.12
CA THR A 317 15.27 15.12 9.93
C THR A 317 15.34 13.63 9.67
N ILE A 318 14.49 12.87 10.37
CA ILE A 318 14.38 11.43 10.18
C ILE A 318 13.32 11.16 9.12
N TYR A 319 13.70 10.54 8.01
CA TYR A 319 12.81 10.24 6.90
C TYR A 319 12.44 8.76 6.88
N ILE A 320 11.17 8.47 7.16
CA ILE A 320 10.59 7.12 7.29
C ILE A 320 9.60 6.88 6.15
N LYS A 321 9.61 5.65 5.61
CA LYS A 321 8.66 5.15 4.61
C LYS A 321 7.85 3.99 5.17
N CYS A 322 6.56 3.94 4.86
CA CYS A 322 5.75 2.73 5.05
C CYS A 322 6.12 1.70 3.98
N LYS A 323 6.22 0.41 4.35
CA LYS A 323 6.26 -0.65 3.34
C LYS A 323 4.91 -0.77 2.61
N ASP A 324 4.96 -1.09 1.32
CA ASP A 324 3.78 -1.12 0.44
C ASP A 324 2.93 -2.40 0.56
N GLN A 325 3.51 -3.49 1.09
CA GLN A 325 2.87 -4.79 1.23
C GLN A 325 3.06 -5.35 2.64
N PHE A 326 2.05 -6.06 3.13
CA PHE A 326 2.21 -6.87 4.34
C PHE A 326 3.10 -8.09 4.06
N SER A 327 3.84 -8.52 5.07
CA SER A 327 4.40 -9.86 5.15
C SER A 327 3.33 -10.88 5.58
N GLU A 328 3.61 -12.18 5.39
CA GLU A 328 2.68 -13.26 5.79
C GLU A 328 2.27 -13.17 7.27
N ASP A 329 3.24 -12.83 8.13
CA ASP A 329 3.01 -12.75 9.57
C ASP A 329 2.13 -11.54 9.92
N GLU A 330 2.39 -10.38 9.31
CA GLU A 330 1.56 -9.16 9.49
C GLU A 330 0.14 -9.38 8.96
N MET A 331 0.00 -10.10 7.85
CA MET A 331 -1.31 -10.44 7.30
C MET A 331 -2.10 -11.36 8.25
N LYS A 332 -1.46 -12.40 8.80
CA LYS A 332 -2.11 -13.28 9.79
C LYS A 332 -2.53 -12.53 11.05
N GLU A 333 -1.68 -11.65 11.55
CA GLU A 333 -2.01 -10.77 12.68
C GLU A 333 -3.19 -9.85 12.32
N TYR A 334 -3.26 -9.34 11.09
CA TYR A 334 -4.35 -8.47 10.64
C TYR A 334 -5.65 -9.23 10.58
N MET A 335 -5.64 -10.40 9.95
CA MET A 335 -6.79 -11.30 9.86
C MET A 335 -7.31 -11.69 11.26
N GLN A 336 -6.42 -12.01 12.20
CA GLN A 336 -6.80 -12.27 13.59
C GLN A 336 -7.51 -11.07 14.23
N ASN A 337 -6.95 -9.88 14.06
CA ASN A 337 -7.46 -8.66 14.68
C ASN A 337 -8.84 -8.27 14.13
N ILE A 338 -9.09 -8.40 12.82
CA ILE A 338 -10.41 -8.10 12.23
C ILE A 338 -11.46 -9.21 12.46
N GLY A 339 -11.15 -10.22 13.27
CA GLY A 339 -12.08 -11.31 13.60
C GLY A 339 -12.15 -12.43 12.56
N CYS A 340 -11.17 -12.52 11.65
CA CYS A 340 -11.11 -13.51 10.58
C CYS A 340 -9.84 -14.40 10.65
N PRO A 341 -9.48 -15.01 11.80
CA PRO A 341 -8.19 -15.69 12.01
C PRO A 341 -7.94 -16.91 11.12
N GLY A 342 -8.97 -17.46 10.48
CA GLY A 342 -8.90 -18.64 9.61
C GLY A 342 -9.08 -18.35 8.12
N LEU A 343 -9.13 -17.07 7.72
CA LEU A 343 -9.29 -16.68 6.32
C LEU A 343 -8.02 -17.04 5.54
N VAL A 344 -8.15 -17.97 4.59
CA VAL A 344 -7.08 -18.29 3.64
C VAL A 344 -7.16 -17.26 2.53
N ILE A 345 -6.07 -16.54 2.31
CA ILE A 345 -5.99 -15.59 1.20
C ILE A 345 -5.56 -16.37 -0.03
N PRO A 346 -6.31 -16.26 -1.13
CA PRO A 346 -5.96 -16.95 -2.36
C PRO A 346 -4.64 -16.39 -2.93
N PRO A 347 -3.84 -17.20 -3.65
CA PRO A 347 -2.55 -16.78 -4.19
C PRO A 347 -2.61 -15.54 -5.09
N TRP A 348 -3.76 -15.28 -5.71
CA TRP A 348 -4.00 -14.15 -6.61
C TRP A 348 -4.28 -12.83 -5.89
N ALA A 349 -4.74 -12.83 -4.63
CA ALA A 349 -5.17 -11.60 -3.96
C ALA A 349 -3.98 -10.68 -3.63
N PRO A 350 -4.02 -9.37 -3.92
CA PRO A 350 -2.88 -8.48 -3.67
C PRO A 350 -2.72 -8.14 -2.17
N TRP A 351 -1.47 -8.07 -1.69
CA TRP A 351 -1.13 -8.02 -0.26
C TRP A 351 -1.07 -6.60 0.32
N LYS A 352 -1.91 -5.69 -0.18
CA LYS A 352 -1.90 -4.28 0.26
C LYS A 352 -2.83 -4.05 1.45
N PRO A 353 -2.44 -3.25 2.47
CA PRO A 353 -3.28 -3.03 3.66
C PRO A 353 -4.69 -2.51 3.37
N LEU A 354 -4.87 -1.71 2.31
CA LEU A 354 -6.18 -1.21 1.90
C LEU A 354 -7.14 -2.31 1.45
N ILE A 355 -6.63 -3.35 0.77
CA ILE A 355 -7.42 -4.50 0.34
C ILE A 355 -7.97 -5.23 1.56
N PHE A 356 -7.16 -5.34 2.61
CA PHE A 356 -7.59 -5.93 3.86
C PHE A 356 -8.59 -5.07 4.63
N GLN A 357 -8.49 -3.75 4.52
CA GLN A 357 -9.52 -2.85 5.04
C GLN A 357 -10.85 -3.00 4.28
N MET A 358 -10.80 -3.17 2.95
CA MET A 358 -11.98 -3.48 2.14
C MET A 358 -12.59 -4.81 2.55
N ILE A 359 -11.80 -5.88 2.58
CA ILE A 359 -12.23 -7.20 3.04
C ILE A 359 -12.86 -7.06 4.43
N ALA A 360 -12.24 -6.30 5.33
CA ALA A 360 -12.74 -6.01 6.67
C ALA A 360 -14.03 -5.16 6.73
N SER A 361 -14.53 -4.66 5.59
CA SER A 361 -15.78 -3.88 5.51
C SER A 361 -16.95 -4.65 4.88
N ILE A 362 -16.69 -5.75 4.18
CA ILE A 362 -17.71 -6.56 3.49
C ILE A 362 -18.34 -7.54 4.48
N SER A 363 -19.65 -7.82 4.46
CA SER A 363 -20.25 -8.78 5.40
C SER A 363 -20.03 -10.24 5.00
N GLU A 364 -19.99 -10.52 3.70
CA GLU A 364 -19.86 -11.86 3.08
C GLU A 364 -18.40 -12.15 2.66
N ARG A 365 -17.46 -11.88 3.58
CA ARG A 365 -16.00 -11.89 3.29
C ARG A 365 -15.46 -13.26 2.88
N LEU A 366 -16.03 -14.31 3.46
CA LEU A 366 -15.58 -15.70 3.25
C LEU A 366 -15.95 -16.19 1.86
N ASP A 367 -17.13 -15.78 1.37
CA ASP A 367 -17.60 -16.17 0.03
C ASP A 367 -16.82 -15.42 -1.04
N LEU A 368 -16.56 -14.11 -0.85
CA LEU A 368 -15.79 -13.27 -1.80
C LEU A 368 -14.31 -13.68 -1.94
N LEU A 369 -13.72 -14.31 -0.92
CA LEU A 369 -12.30 -14.71 -0.90
C LEU A 369 -12.09 -16.20 -1.16
N SER A 370 -13.11 -16.89 -1.67
CA SER A 370 -12.94 -18.24 -2.20
C SER A 370 -12.01 -18.21 -3.43
N ASP A 371 -11.32 -19.32 -3.70
CA ASP A 371 -10.34 -19.41 -4.80
C ASP A 371 -10.94 -19.05 -6.17
N ASP A 372 -12.25 -19.24 -6.35
CA ASP A 372 -12.97 -19.06 -7.62
C ASP A 372 -13.53 -17.64 -7.84
N ASN A 373 -13.47 -16.74 -6.85
CA ASN A 373 -14.19 -15.45 -6.87
C ASN A 373 -13.31 -14.22 -7.18
N GLU A 374 -12.14 -14.41 -7.82
CA GLU A 374 -11.21 -13.34 -8.21
C GLU A 374 -11.89 -12.19 -8.97
N TYR A 375 -12.81 -12.50 -9.88
CA TYR A 375 -13.50 -11.50 -10.71
C TYR A 375 -14.57 -10.71 -9.94
N GLU A 376 -15.33 -11.36 -9.05
CA GLU A 376 -16.31 -10.68 -8.19
C GLU A 376 -15.62 -9.81 -7.13
N PHE A 377 -14.47 -10.28 -6.64
CA PHE A 377 -13.59 -9.51 -5.77
C PHE A 377 -13.09 -8.24 -6.47
N TRP A 378 -12.68 -8.34 -7.75
CA TRP A 378 -12.24 -7.19 -8.53
C TRP A 378 -13.31 -6.08 -8.61
N ASP A 379 -14.56 -6.44 -8.93
CA ASP A 379 -15.66 -5.48 -9.00
C ASP A 379 -15.88 -4.77 -7.67
N SER A 380 -15.89 -5.55 -6.58
CA SER A 380 -16.01 -5.03 -5.22
C SER A 380 -14.85 -4.11 -4.85
N LEU A 381 -13.63 -4.43 -5.29
CA LEU A 381 -12.42 -3.63 -5.07
C LEU A 381 -12.45 -2.30 -5.79
N LEU A 382 -12.79 -2.32 -7.08
CA LEU A 382 -12.83 -1.11 -7.89
C LEU A 382 -13.90 -0.15 -7.37
N ASP A 383 -15.08 -0.66 -7.03
CA ASP A 383 -16.17 0.15 -6.48
C ASP A 383 -15.84 0.69 -5.09
N PHE A 384 -15.26 -0.12 -4.20
CA PHE A 384 -14.80 0.32 -2.88
C PHE A 384 -13.81 1.50 -3.00
N ILE A 385 -12.81 1.37 -3.87
CA ILE A 385 -11.80 2.40 -4.09
C ILE A 385 -12.46 3.69 -4.59
N CYS A 386 -13.36 3.60 -5.58
CA CYS A 386 -13.99 4.78 -6.18
C CYS A 386 -14.96 5.46 -5.20
N HIS A 387 -15.74 4.70 -4.43
CA HIS A 387 -16.62 5.23 -3.39
C HIS A 387 -15.83 5.92 -2.27
N ARG A 388 -14.70 5.35 -1.87
CA ARG A 388 -13.84 5.96 -0.86
C ARG A 388 -13.33 7.33 -1.31
N GLU A 389 -12.81 7.42 -2.53
CA GLU A 389 -12.27 8.69 -3.06
C GLU A 389 -13.35 9.75 -3.27
N ALA A 390 -14.56 9.33 -3.70
CA ALA A 390 -15.71 10.22 -3.76
C ALA A 390 -16.14 10.71 -2.36
N ASN A 391 -16.11 9.84 -1.35
CA ASN A 391 -16.43 10.20 0.04
C ASN A 391 -15.37 11.09 0.70
N ILE A 392 -14.11 10.97 0.31
CA ILE A 392 -13.07 11.92 0.70
C ILE A 392 -13.37 13.28 0.05
N ASN A 393 -13.81 13.31 -1.20
CA ASN A 393 -13.98 14.54 -1.99
C ASN A 393 -15.46 14.85 -2.33
N LYS A 394 -16.37 14.75 -1.34
CA LYS A 394 -17.85 14.82 -1.48
C LYS A 394 -18.42 15.99 -2.31
N ALA A 395 -17.62 17.01 -2.63
CA ALA A 395 -18.04 18.20 -3.37
C ALA A 395 -17.67 18.21 -4.87
N ILE A 396 -16.81 17.29 -5.36
CA ILE A 396 -16.13 17.48 -6.66
C ILE A 396 -16.60 16.48 -7.73
N LEU A 397 -16.52 15.16 -7.46
CA LEU A 397 -16.86 14.10 -8.43
C LEU A 397 -17.57 12.94 -7.73
N ASP A 398 -18.49 12.30 -8.45
CA ASP A 398 -19.09 11.04 -8.02
C ASP A 398 -18.16 9.84 -8.28
N SER A 399 -18.46 8.69 -7.66
CA SER A 399 -17.63 7.48 -7.82
C SER A 399 -17.61 6.95 -9.25
N ALA A 400 -18.68 7.15 -10.02
CA ALA A 400 -18.81 6.69 -11.40
C ALA A 400 -17.87 7.43 -12.35
N ILE A 401 -17.76 8.75 -12.21
CA ILE A 401 -16.83 9.58 -12.99
C ILE A 401 -15.39 9.20 -12.66
N ILE A 402 -15.06 8.96 -11.38
CA ILE A 402 -13.72 8.52 -10.96
C ILE A 402 -13.36 7.19 -11.64
N LYS A 403 -14.29 6.21 -11.61
CA LYS A 403 -14.13 4.92 -12.27
C LYS A 403 -13.87 5.09 -13.77
N GLN A 404 -14.67 5.92 -14.44
CA GLN A 404 -14.51 6.18 -15.87
C GLN A 404 -13.17 6.86 -16.21
N ILE A 405 -12.72 7.83 -15.40
CA ILE A 405 -11.41 8.47 -15.58
C ILE A 405 -10.28 7.44 -15.46
N LEU A 406 -10.34 6.55 -14.47
CA LEU A 406 -9.33 5.50 -14.28
C LEU A 406 -9.28 4.52 -15.46
N ILE A 407 -10.45 4.12 -15.97
CA ILE A 407 -10.56 3.21 -17.13
C ILE A 407 -9.95 3.85 -18.39
N GLU A 408 -10.29 5.11 -18.69
CA GLU A 408 -9.73 5.83 -19.85
C GLU A 408 -8.22 6.07 -19.73
N LEU A 409 -7.74 6.40 -18.53
CA LEU A 409 -6.31 6.55 -18.27
C LEU A 409 -5.56 5.21 -18.42
N ALA A 410 -6.13 4.11 -17.93
CA ALA A 410 -5.57 2.76 -18.11
C ALA A 410 -5.48 2.39 -19.59
N ASN A 411 -6.53 2.68 -20.37
CA ASN A 411 -6.50 2.48 -21.81
C ASN A 411 -5.44 3.35 -22.51
N LEU A 412 -5.27 4.62 -22.11
CA LEU A 412 -4.23 5.49 -22.69
C LEU A 412 -2.83 4.87 -22.57
N THR A 413 -2.51 4.21 -21.46
CA THR A 413 -1.21 3.54 -21.28
C THR A 413 -0.92 2.51 -22.38
N ARG A 414 -1.94 1.94 -23.02
CA ARG A 414 -1.77 0.96 -24.11
C ARG A 414 -1.10 1.54 -25.35
N THR A 415 -1.11 2.86 -25.51
CA THR A 415 -0.48 3.58 -26.62
C THR A 415 0.93 4.11 -26.27
N LYS A 416 1.37 3.91 -25.04
CA LYS A 416 2.62 4.45 -24.53
C LYS A 416 3.78 3.51 -24.76
N SER A 417 4.99 4.06 -24.75
CA SER A 417 6.22 3.27 -24.90
C SER A 417 6.53 2.40 -23.68
N ASN A 418 6.01 2.75 -22.50
CA ASN A 418 6.14 1.96 -21.29
C ASN A 418 4.75 1.44 -20.88
N ASP A 419 4.72 0.25 -20.28
CA ASP A 419 3.45 -0.42 -19.97
C ASP A 419 2.61 0.39 -18.97
N PHE A 420 3.24 1.05 -17.99
CA PHE A 420 2.55 1.80 -16.95
C PHE A 420 2.27 3.27 -17.29
N GLY A 421 2.77 3.78 -18.42
CA GLY A 421 2.79 5.22 -18.74
C GLY A 421 3.96 5.60 -19.65
N PRO A 422 4.42 6.88 -19.69
CA PRO A 422 4.01 8.01 -18.88
C PRO A 422 2.72 8.69 -19.40
N ILE A 423 1.96 9.27 -18.47
CA ILE A 423 0.75 10.07 -18.72
C ILE A 423 1.03 11.50 -18.28
N SER A 424 0.95 12.43 -19.22
CA SER A 424 1.18 13.85 -18.96
C SER A 424 -0.03 14.52 -18.29
N ASN A 425 0.19 15.65 -17.61
CA ASN A 425 -0.91 16.46 -17.05
C ASN A 425 -1.90 16.92 -18.12
N ASN A 426 -1.41 17.17 -19.35
CA ASN A 426 -2.25 17.59 -20.47
C ASN A 426 -3.20 16.47 -20.90
N GLU A 427 -2.70 15.25 -21.05
CA GLU A 427 -3.52 14.08 -21.41
C GLU A 427 -4.55 13.77 -20.33
N LEU A 428 -4.13 13.84 -19.07
CA LEU A 428 -5.02 13.70 -17.92
C LEU A 428 -6.14 14.76 -17.96
N SER A 429 -5.80 16.00 -18.30
CA SER A 429 -6.77 17.10 -18.42
C SER A 429 -7.73 16.91 -19.60
N ILE A 430 -7.24 16.38 -20.72
CA ILE A 430 -8.05 16.06 -21.90
C ILE A 430 -9.05 14.95 -21.57
N ILE A 431 -8.61 13.85 -20.96
CA ILE A 431 -9.48 12.74 -20.54
C ILE A 431 -10.54 13.25 -19.57
N PHE A 432 -10.14 14.03 -18.55
CA PHE A 432 -11.09 14.62 -17.61
C PHE A 432 -12.15 15.48 -18.30
N ASN A 433 -11.74 16.33 -19.23
CA ASN A 433 -12.66 17.19 -19.97
C ASN A 433 -13.60 16.38 -20.87
N ASN A 434 -13.09 15.35 -21.55
CA ASN A 434 -13.92 14.49 -22.41
C ASN A 434 -15.01 13.76 -21.62
N ILE A 435 -14.71 13.33 -20.38
CA ILE A 435 -15.67 12.61 -19.53
C ILE A 435 -16.66 13.58 -18.87
N THR A 436 -16.17 14.68 -18.30
CA THR A 436 -16.99 15.58 -17.47
C THR A 436 -17.63 16.73 -18.24
N GLY A 437 -17.15 17.02 -19.45
CA GLY A 437 -17.48 18.22 -20.22
C GLY A 437 -16.97 19.53 -19.60
N ARG A 438 -16.09 19.45 -18.59
CA ARG A 438 -15.58 20.58 -17.82
C ARG A 438 -14.06 20.67 -17.92
N THR A 439 -13.55 21.89 -17.96
CA THR A 439 -12.11 22.12 -17.79
C THR A 439 -11.69 21.80 -16.37
N VAL A 440 -10.48 21.26 -16.21
CA VAL A 440 -9.89 20.98 -14.89
C VAL A 440 -9.82 22.26 -14.06
N THR A 441 -10.50 22.25 -12.91
CA THR A 441 -10.37 23.28 -11.87
C THR A 441 -9.25 22.91 -10.90
N ASP A 442 -8.79 23.85 -10.08
CA ASP A 442 -7.74 23.58 -9.07
C ASP A 442 -8.12 22.45 -8.11
N GLU A 443 -9.40 22.38 -7.71
CA GLU A 443 -9.93 21.31 -6.86
C GLU A 443 -9.91 19.95 -7.56
N SER A 444 -10.27 19.91 -8.85
CA SER A 444 -10.25 18.68 -9.66
C SER A 444 -8.82 18.22 -9.92
N ALA A 445 -7.92 19.14 -10.18
CA ALA A 445 -6.48 18.91 -10.35
C ALA A 445 -5.83 18.21 -9.16
N ILE A 446 -6.15 18.69 -7.96
CA ILE A 446 -5.70 18.10 -6.70
C ILE A 446 -6.17 16.65 -6.59
N MET A 447 -7.46 16.41 -6.86
CA MET A 447 -8.04 15.08 -6.83
C MET A 447 -7.40 14.15 -7.87
N LEU A 448 -7.20 14.63 -9.09
CA LEU A 448 -6.58 13.87 -10.18
C LEU A 448 -5.14 13.48 -9.88
N SER A 449 -4.37 14.36 -9.23
CA SER A 449 -3.02 14.06 -8.75
C SER A 449 -2.97 12.96 -7.66
N ARG A 450 -4.14 12.66 -7.09
CA ARG A 450 -4.33 11.75 -5.98
C ARG A 450 -5.08 10.47 -6.34
N LEU A 451 -5.36 10.26 -7.62
CA LEU A 451 -6.04 9.05 -8.08
C LEU A 451 -5.39 7.79 -7.48
N PRO A 452 -6.21 6.80 -7.10
CA PRO A 452 -5.73 5.55 -6.55
C PRO A 452 -4.88 4.85 -7.62
N SER A 453 -3.84 4.15 -7.16
CA SER A 453 -2.91 3.43 -8.04
C SER A 453 -2.16 4.30 -9.07
N PHE A 454 -2.20 5.63 -8.94
CA PHE A 454 -1.40 6.59 -9.71
C PHE A 454 -0.21 7.12 -8.89
N GLY A 455 0.94 7.25 -9.53
CA GLY A 455 2.16 7.81 -8.95
C GLY A 455 2.97 8.57 -10.00
N ARG A 456 4.02 9.27 -9.59
CA ARG A 456 4.94 9.91 -10.52
C ARG A 456 5.86 8.88 -11.18
N VAL A 457 6.29 9.16 -12.41
CA VAL A 457 7.24 8.32 -13.16
C VAL A 457 8.61 8.27 -12.48
N GLY A 458 8.98 9.36 -11.81
CA GLY A 458 10.20 9.48 -11.03
C GLY A 458 10.32 10.86 -10.44
N ASN A 459 11.40 11.08 -9.71
CA ASN A 459 11.56 12.29 -8.94
C ASN A 459 11.55 13.56 -9.81
N ASP A 460 12.18 13.55 -10.98
CA ASP A 460 12.26 14.78 -11.80
C ASP A 460 11.15 14.90 -12.87
N SER A 461 10.12 14.03 -12.83
CA SER A 461 9.07 13.99 -13.85
C SER A 461 7.73 14.56 -13.34
N SER A 462 7.15 15.46 -14.14
CA SER A 462 5.77 15.94 -13.96
C SER A 462 4.72 15.01 -14.58
N ASP A 463 5.11 13.82 -15.02
CA ASP A 463 4.21 12.83 -15.58
C ASP A 463 3.85 11.77 -14.55
N TYR A 464 2.73 11.12 -14.78
CA TYR A 464 2.21 10.05 -13.94
C TYR A 464 2.34 8.68 -14.62
N GLN A 465 2.28 7.64 -13.80
CA GLN A 465 2.16 6.25 -14.22
C GLN A 465 1.33 5.48 -13.20
N PHE A 466 0.81 4.33 -13.63
CA PHE A 466 0.24 3.38 -12.68
C PHE A 466 1.34 2.75 -11.83
N ILE A 467 1.09 2.56 -10.54
CA ILE A 467 2.04 1.94 -9.59
C ILE A 467 1.74 0.46 -9.32
N ASP A 468 0.68 -0.07 -9.91
CA ASP A 468 0.16 -1.41 -9.65
C ASP A 468 -0.34 -2.03 -10.95
N MET A 469 0.26 -3.16 -11.33
CA MET A 469 -0.10 -3.85 -12.58
C MET A 469 -1.45 -4.56 -12.48
N TYR A 470 -1.79 -5.14 -11.33
CA TYR A 470 -3.09 -5.80 -11.14
C TYR A 470 -4.24 -4.81 -11.35
N MET A 471 -4.12 -3.61 -10.77
CA MET A 471 -5.08 -2.53 -10.97
C MET A 471 -5.10 -2.00 -12.40
N LEU A 472 -3.93 -1.79 -13.02
CA LEU A 472 -3.84 -1.32 -14.40
C LEU A 472 -4.50 -2.31 -15.37
N ASP A 473 -4.18 -3.58 -15.21
CA ASP A 473 -4.62 -4.65 -16.11
C ASP A 473 -6.13 -4.90 -16.00
N GLY A 474 -6.67 -4.92 -14.78
CA GLY A 474 -8.12 -4.98 -14.56
C GLY A 474 -8.86 -3.78 -15.17
N LEU A 475 -8.34 -2.56 -15.03
CA LEU A 475 -8.94 -1.37 -15.64
C LEU A 475 -8.89 -1.38 -17.17
N ARG A 476 -7.82 -1.92 -17.77
CA ARG A 476 -7.73 -2.13 -19.22
C ARG A 476 -8.77 -3.16 -19.68
N ALA A 477 -9.02 -4.20 -18.89
CA ALA A 477 -10.05 -5.19 -19.18
C ALA A 477 -11.44 -4.55 -19.15
N GLU A 478 -11.77 -3.71 -18.14
CA GLU A 478 -13.03 -2.94 -18.10
C GLU A 478 -13.23 -2.06 -19.35
N TYR A 479 -12.15 -1.44 -19.85
CA TYR A 479 -12.22 -0.67 -21.09
C TYR A 479 -12.60 -1.56 -22.27
N MET A 480 -12.00 -2.75 -22.38
CA MET A 480 -12.33 -3.70 -23.45
C MET A 480 -13.75 -4.24 -23.33
N VAL A 481 -14.23 -4.56 -22.13
CA VAL A 481 -15.61 -5.00 -21.87
C VAL A 481 -16.60 -3.93 -22.32
N SER A 482 -16.43 -2.69 -21.87
CA SER A 482 -17.34 -1.57 -22.20
C SER A 482 -17.39 -1.23 -23.69
N HIS A 483 -16.35 -1.59 -24.45
CA HIS A 483 -16.25 -1.34 -25.89
C HIS A 483 -16.33 -2.62 -26.74
N TYR A 484 -16.69 -3.77 -26.17
CA TYR A 484 -16.72 -5.03 -26.90
C TYR A 484 -17.73 -4.98 -28.07
N ASP A 485 -18.97 -4.56 -27.78
CA ASP A 485 -20.01 -4.44 -28.80
C ASP A 485 -19.87 -3.16 -29.65
N SER A 486 -19.53 -2.03 -29.01
CA SER A 486 -19.36 -0.73 -29.65
C SER A 486 -17.87 -0.38 -29.82
N ASP A 487 -17.20 -1.12 -30.70
CA ASP A 487 -15.75 -1.21 -30.79
C ASP A 487 -15.07 -0.16 -31.69
N GLU A 488 -15.74 0.94 -32.04
CA GLU A 488 -15.15 2.01 -32.85
C GLU A 488 -13.90 2.62 -32.22
N ALA A 489 -13.89 2.79 -30.89
CA ALA A 489 -12.75 3.35 -30.17
C ALA A 489 -11.53 2.41 -30.20
N ILE A 490 -11.76 1.10 -30.09
CA ILE A 490 -10.71 0.07 -30.19
C ILE A 490 -10.11 0.07 -31.58
N LYS A 491 -10.94 0.12 -32.63
CA LYS A 491 -10.49 0.10 -34.04
C LYS A 491 -9.60 1.27 -34.43
N LYS A 492 -9.85 2.45 -33.87
CA LYS A 492 -9.10 3.68 -34.17
C LYS A 492 -7.80 3.79 -33.38
N SER A 493 -7.58 2.91 -32.41
CA SER A 493 -6.44 2.95 -31.51
C SER A 493 -5.32 2.03 -31.99
N ASN A 494 -4.08 2.49 -31.89
CA ASN A 494 -2.89 1.68 -32.15
C ASN A 494 -2.28 1.26 -30.81
N TRP A 495 -2.76 0.15 -30.25
CA TRP A 495 -2.25 -0.37 -28.99
C TRP A 495 -0.93 -1.12 -29.20
N ILE A 496 -0.01 -0.90 -28.26
CA ILE A 496 1.32 -1.49 -28.21
C ILE A 496 1.44 -2.38 -26.97
N ASN A 497 0.89 -1.93 -25.82
CA ASN A 497 0.93 -2.71 -24.59
C ASN A 497 -0.29 -3.66 -24.48
N PRO A 498 -0.09 -4.88 -23.94
CA PRO A 498 -1.10 -5.93 -23.94
C PRO A 498 -2.06 -5.84 -22.73
N LEU A 499 -3.11 -6.66 -22.74
CA LEU A 499 -3.65 -7.21 -21.48
C LEU A 499 -2.73 -8.33 -20.99
N ARG A 500 -2.53 -8.41 -19.68
CA ARG A 500 -1.84 -9.51 -19.02
C ARG A 500 -2.83 -10.59 -18.58
N GLU A 501 -2.32 -11.66 -18.00
CA GLU A 501 -3.10 -12.86 -17.64
C GLU A 501 -4.40 -12.51 -16.88
N PHE A 502 -4.32 -11.73 -15.80
CA PHE A 502 -5.50 -11.35 -15.01
C PHE A 502 -6.54 -10.59 -15.84
N GLY A 503 -6.13 -9.57 -16.57
CA GLY A 503 -7.00 -8.74 -17.40
C GLY A 503 -7.61 -9.50 -18.57
N GLN A 504 -6.86 -10.43 -19.18
CA GLN A 504 -7.37 -11.33 -20.23
C GLN A 504 -8.49 -12.22 -19.68
N ARG A 505 -8.23 -12.88 -18.54
CA ARG A 505 -9.19 -13.76 -17.86
C ARG A 505 -10.45 -13.00 -17.44
N LEU A 506 -10.29 -11.84 -16.81
CA LEU A 506 -11.39 -10.96 -16.41
C LEU A 506 -12.22 -10.48 -17.61
N PHE A 507 -11.55 -10.07 -18.70
CA PHE A 507 -12.22 -9.66 -19.93
C PHE A 507 -13.08 -10.79 -20.51
N PHE A 508 -12.54 -12.01 -20.61
CA PHE A 508 -13.26 -13.17 -21.12
C PHE A 508 -14.48 -13.52 -20.26
N TYR A 509 -14.29 -13.55 -18.93
CA TYR A 509 -15.36 -13.79 -17.96
C TYR A 509 -16.52 -12.81 -18.15
N LYS A 510 -16.22 -11.51 -18.29
CA LYS A 510 -17.23 -10.45 -18.36
C LYS A 510 -17.97 -10.36 -19.69
N ILE A 511 -17.33 -10.66 -20.83
CA ILE A 511 -18.06 -10.71 -22.11
C ILE A 511 -19.03 -11.89 -22.17
N ASN A 512 -18.77 -12.95 -21.40
CA ASN A 512 -19.65 -14.10 -21.21
C ASN A 512 -20.18 -14.70 -22.53
N ILE A 513 -19.25 -15.00 -23.45
CA ILE A 513 -19.56 -15.55 -24.78
C ILE A 513 -19.13 -17.01 -24.84
N ASN A 514 -20.11 -17.91 -24.93
CA ASN A 514 -19.86 -19.35 -24.97
C ASN A 514 -19.67 -19.89 -26.40
N GLU A 515 -20.00 -19.11 -27.43
CA GLU A 515 -19.86 -19.53 -28.82
C GLU A 515 -18.49 -19.16 -29.40
N ALA A 516 -17.62 -20.16 -29.55
CA ALA A 516 -16.27 -20.00 -30.14
C ALA A 516 -16.30 -19.26 -31.49
N THR A 517 -17.31 -19.50 -32.33
CA THR A 517 -17.43 -18.88 -33.66
C THR A 517 -17.60 -17.35 -33.61
N LYS A 518 -18.31 -16.83 -32.59
CA LYS A 518 -18.46 -15.37 -32.38
C LYS A 518 -17.13 -14.75 -31.98
N ILE A 519 -16.40 -15.43 -31.09
CA ILE A 519 -15.09 -15.00 -30.61
C ILE A 519 -14.08 -14.99 -31.76
N ILE A 520 -13.97 -16.08 -32.53
CA ILE A 520 -13.12 -16.18 -33.73
C ILE A 520 -13.44 -15.08 -34.74
N SER A 521 -14.73 -14.81 -34.99
CA SER A 521 -15.15 -13.74 -35.90
C SER A 521 -14.70 -12.36 -35.41
N LYS A 522 -14.74 -12.13 -34.09
CA LYS A 522 -14.28 -10.88 -33.46
C LYS A 522 -12.75 -10.75 -33.52
N ILE A 523 -12.01 -11.83 -33.25
CA ILE A 523 -10.54 -11.86 -33.39
C ILE A 523 -10.15 -11.55 -34.84
N SER A 524 -10.77 -12.21 -35.82
CA SER A 524 -10.51 -11.94 -37.24
C SER A 524 -10.81 -10.50 -37.64
N TYR A 525 -11.87 -9.94 -37.08
CA TYR A 525 -12.23 -8.56 -37.34
C TYR A 525 -11.20 -7.59 -36.77
N TRP A 526 -10.82 -7.75 -35.50
CA TRP A 526 -9.83 -6.90 -34.85
C TRP A 526 -8.43 -7.09 -35.38
N SER A 527 -8.05 -8.28 -35.87
CA SER A 527 -6.71 -8.51 -36.41
C SER A 527 -6.39 -7.61 -37.62
N ASN A 528 -7.42 -7.11 -38.29
CA ASN A 528 -7.32 -6.18 -39.41
C ASN A 528 -7.33 -4.70 -39.01
N THR A 529 -7.74 -4.36 -37.79
CA THR A 529 -7.88 -2.97 -37.33
C THR A 529 -6.98 -2.61 -36.16
N ASN A 530 -6.92 -3.48 -35.15
CA ASN A 530 -6.10 -3.35 -33.95
C ASN A 530 -5.60 -4.74 -33.56
N SER A 531 -4.41 -5.09 -34.05
CA SER A 531 -3.86 -6.44 -33.89
C SER A 531 -3.62 -6.80 -32.42
N GLN A 532 -3.22 -5.83 -31.58
CA GLN A 532 -3.02 -6.06 -30.16
C GLN A 532 -4.34 -6.41 -29.44
N ALA A 533 -5.45 -5.75 -29.78
CA ALA A 533 -6.77 -6.12 -29.24
C ALA A 533 -7.19 -7.54 -29.67
N ALA A 534 -6.86 -7.94 -30.90
CA ALA A 534 -7.10 -9.30 -31.39
C ALA A 534 -6.22 -10.32 -30.67
N ALA A 535 -4.96 -9.99 -30.41
CA ALA A 535 -4.03 -10.83 -29.65
C ALA A 535 -4.52 -11.02 -28.21
N ASP A 536 -4.96 -9.96 -27.54
CA ASP A 536 -5.51 -10.02 -26.19
C ASP A 536 -6.76 -10.94 -26.13
N LEU A 537 -7.71 -10.78 -27.07
CA LEU A 537 -8.91 -11.63 -27.11
C LEU A 537 -8.57 -13.09 -27.47
N LEU A 538 -7.60 -13.31 -28.35
CA LEU A 538 -7.09 -14.64 -28.66
C LEU A 538 -6.52 -15.31 -27.41
N CYS A 539 -5.63 -14.63 -26.68
CA CYS A 539 -5.01 -15.18 -25.47
C CYS A 539 -6.06 -15.44 -24.39
N ALA A 540 -6.97 -14.48 -24.17
CA ALA A 540 -8.09 -14.64 -23.25
C ALA A 540 -8.95 -15.90 -23.57
N PHE A 541 -9.24 -16.13 -24.85
CA PHE A 541 -9.97 -17.32 -25.29
C PHE A 541 -9.16 -18.61 -25.17
N LEU A 542 -7.85 -18.57 -25.42
CA LEU A 542 -6.96 -19.71 -25.24
C LEU A 542 -6.81 -20.11 -23.77
N PHE A 543 -6.86 -19.14 -22.84
CA PHE A 543 -6.79 -19.39 -21.41
C PHE A 543 -8.09 -19.93 -20.82
N GLU A 544 -9.20 -19.21 -21.01
CA GLU A 544 -10.47 -19.49 -20.31
C GLU A 544 -11.46 -20.29 -21.17
N GLY A 545 -11.25 -20.33 -22.48
CA GLY A 545 -12.08 -21.11 -23.38
C GLY A 545 -11.97 -22.59 -23.08
N SER A 546 -13.10 -23.28 -23.12
CA SER A 546 -13.17 -24.73 -23.08
C SER A 546 -13.98 -25.22 -24.27
N SER A 547 -13.42 -26.15 -25.03
CA SER A 547 -14.08 -26.77 -26.17
C SER A 547 -13.51 -28.16 -26.37
N ASP A 548 -14.38 -29.17 -26.36
CA ASP A 548 -14.00 -30.53 -26.77
C ASP A 548 -13.93 -30.66 -28.31
N GLU A 549 -14.53 -29.71 -29.03
CA GLU A 549 -14.54 -29.66 -30.49
C GLU A 549 -13.35 -28.86 -31.03
N LEU A 550 -12.91 -29.21 -32.25
CA LEU A 550 -11.84 -28.52 -32.96
C LEU A 550 -12.23 -27.07 -33.28
N VAL A 551 -11.48 -26.13 -32.73
CA VAL A 551 -11.63 -24.70 -32.96
C VAL A 551 -10.82 -24.29 -34.19
N ASP A 552 -11.52 -24.03 -35.30
CA ASP A 552 -10.92 -23.55 -36.54
C ASP A 552 -10.81 -22.02 -36.55
N PHE A 553 -9.57 -21.51 -36.47
CA PHE A 553 -9.25 -20.08 -36.53
C PHE A 553 -9.24 -19.52 -37.95
N ARG A 554 -9.60 -20.29 -38.98
CA ARG A 554 -9.84 -19.81 -40.36
C ARG A 554 -8.67 -19.03 -40.98
N ASN A 555 -7.44 -19.40 -40.65
CA ASN A 555 -6.20 -18.74 -41.06
C ASN A 555 -6.07 -17.29 -40.58
N ILE A 556 -6.69 -16.94 -39.45
CA ILE A 556 -6.47 -15.64 -38.79
C ILE A 556 -4.98 -15.42 -38.57
N GLN A 557 -4.55 -14.19 -38.85
CA GLN A 557 -3.18 -13.76 -38.68
C GLN A 557 -3.10 -12.70 -37.58
N ILE A 558 -2.39 -13.00 -36.50
CA ILE A 558 -1.97 -12.04 -35.46
C ILE A 558 -0.54 -11.61 -35.77
N LYS A 559 -0.28 -10.30 -35.80
CA LYS A 559 1.02 -9.78 -36.21
C LYS A 559 1.46 -8.56 -35.42
N ASP A 560 2.77 -8.41 -35.27
CA ASP A 560 3.39 -7.20 -34.69
C ASP A 560 2.86 -6.86 -33.29
N CYS A 561 2.51 -7.87 -32.50
CA CYS A 561 1.94 -7.72 -31.15
C CYS A 561 2.95 -8.08 -30.06
N PHE A 562 2.69 -7.59 -28.85
CA PHE A 562 3.30 -8.09 -27.64
C PHE A 562 2.33 -9.06 -26.94
N ILE A 563 2.78 -10.25 -26.59
CA ILE A 563 1.95 -11.30 -25.96
C ILE A 563 2.66 -11.81 -24.71
N GLU A 564 1.98 -11.77 -23.56
CA GLU A 564 2.58 -12.26 -22.31
C GLU A 564 2.63 -13.80 -22.25
N LYS A 565 1.50 -14.46 -22.53
CA LYS A 565 1.43 -15.91 -22.50
C LYS A 565 0.47 -16.44 -23.55
N ILE A 566 0.87 -17.51 -24.22
CA ILE A 566 0.03 -18.32 -25.11
C ILE A 566 -0.10 -19.71 -24.48
N GLU A 567 -1.33 -20.08 -24.11
CA GLU A 567 -1.67 -21.39 -23.58
C GLU A 567 -2.36 -22.23 -24.68
N LEU A 568 -1.73 -23.31 -25.14
CA LEU A 568 -2.26 -24.11 -26.26
C LEU A 568 -2.87 -25.44 -25.80
N SER A 569 -2.87 -25.73 -24.50
CA SER A 569 -3.37 -26.99 -23.94
C SER A 569 -4.90 -27.06 -23.85
N ASN A 570 -5.57 -25.91 -23.66
CA ASN A 570 -6.96 -25.90 -23.20
C ASN A 570 -7.99 -26.12 -24.31
N ILE A 571 -7.64 -25.79 -25.55
CA ILE A 571 -8.53 -25.99 -26.70
C ILE A 571 -7.82 -26.71 -27.87
N PRO A 572 -8.45 -27.75 -28.46
CA PRO A 572 -8.08 -28.28 -29.76
C PRO A 572 -8.21 -27.18 -30.83
N LEU A 573 -7.13 -26.86 -31.55
CA LEU A 573 -7.15 -25.74 -32.51
C LEU A 573 -6.51 -26.04 -33.86
N GLY A 574 -6.86 -25.22 -34.85
CA GLY A 574 -6.25 -25.25 -36.17
C GLY A 574 -6.35 -23.93 -36.92
N ASN A 575 -5.53 -23.81 -37.97
CA ASN A 575 -5.51 -22.68 -38.91
C ASN A 575 -5.29 -21.32 -38.23
N LEU A 576 -4.25 -21.19 -37.41
CA LEU A 576 -3.88 -19.95 -36.71
C LEU A 576 -2.45 -19.56 -37.06
N ASN A 577 -2.24 -18.29 -37.40
CA ASN A 577 -0.92 -17.75 -37.76
C ASN A 577 -0.53 -16.61 -36.81
N ILE A 578 0.62 -16.72 -36.15
CA ILE A 578 1.22 -15.71 -35.29
C ILE A 578 2.55 -15.30 -35.93
N HIS A 579 2.71 -14.04 -36.28
CA HIS A 579 3.82 -13.58 -37.10
C HIS A 579 4.49 -12.31 -36.56
N SER A 580 5.82 -12.31 -36.46
CA SER A 580 6.59 -11.11 -36.04
C SER A 580 6.16 -10.51 -34.70
N CYS A 581 5.75 -11.36 -33.75
CA CYS A 581 5.35 -10.95 -32.40
C CYS A 581 6.49 -11.10 -31.39
N ILE A 582 6.42 -10.33 -30.30
CA ILE A 582 7.21 -10.54 -29.09
C ILE A 582 6.36 -11.34 -28.11
N ILE A 583 6.85 -12.48 -27.63
CA ILE A 583 6.09 -13.39 -26.78
C ILE A 583 6.90 -13.73 -25.52
N GLU A 584 6.38 -13.42 -24.34
CA GLU A 584 7.10 -13.73 -23.09
C GLU A 584 7.08 -15.24 -22.80
N SER A 585 5.95 -15.90 -22.98
CA SER A 585 5.86 -17.34 -22.80
C SER A 585 4.89 -18.05 -23.75
N VAL A 586 5.26 -19.24 -24.20
CA VAL A 586 4.39 -20.15 -24.96
C VAL A 586 4.41 -21.50 -24.28
N ASP A 587 3.24 -22.04 -23.94
CA ASP A 587 3.11 -23.42 -23.49
C ASP A 587 2.52 -24.29 -24.60
N ILE A 588 3.28 -25.31 -25.00
CA ILE A 588 2.88 -26.33 -25.98
C ILE A 588 2.71 -27.70 -25.32
N SER A 589 2.65 -27.75 -23.99
CA SER A 589 2.34 -28.96 -23.25
C SER A 589 0.95 -29.45 -23.65
N ASP A 590 0.85 -30.72 -24.04
CA ASP A 590 -0.43 -31.39 -24.29
C ASP A 590 -1.35 -30.68 -25.31
N CYS A 591 -0.78 -29.85 -26.20
CA CYS A 591 -1.56 -29.14 -27.21
C CYS A 591 -2.07 -30.10 -28.31
N TYR A 592 -3.32 -29.89 -28.75
CA TYR A 592 -3.90 -30.64 -29.86
C TYR A 592 -4.12 -29.73 -31.08
N ILE A 593 -3.38 -30.00 -32.16
CA ILE A 593 -3.40 -29.17 -33.38
C ILE A 593 -3.84 -30.01 -34.59
N GLU A 594 -4.96 -29.65 -35.20
CA GLU A 594 -5.50 -30.28 -36.41
C GLU A 594 -6.09 -29.23 -37.38
N PRO A 595 -5.85 -29.30 -38.70
CA PRO A 595 -4.94 -30.22 -39.39
C PRO A 595 -3.48 -30.05 -38.95
N LYS A 596 -2.67 -31.10 -39.07
CA LYS A 596 -1.22 -31.01 -38.76
C LYS A 596 -0.55 -29.90 -39.57
N GLY A 597 0.21 -29.04 -38.87
CA GLY A 597 0.90 -27.90 -39.49
C GLY A 597 -0.01 -26.72 -39.81
N SER A 598 -1.24 -26.69 -39.29
CA SER A 598 -2.16 -25.57 -39.45
C SER A 598 -1.96 -24.44 -38.43
N LEU A 599 -1.18 -24.67 -37.37
CA LEU A 599 -0.61 -23.62 -36.55
C LEU A 599 0.70 -23.15 -37.20
N LEU A 600 0.94 -21.85 -37.22
CA LEU A 600 2.23 -21.27 -37.63
C LEU A 600 2.61 -20.15 -36.66
N ILE A 601 3.76 -20.29 -36.02
CA ILE A 601 4.41 -19.26 -35.21
C ILE A 601 5.69 -18.88 -35.96
N ASP A 602 5.68 -17.75 -36.64
CA ASP A 602 6.69 -17.35 -37.61
C ASP A 602 7.40 -16.06 -37.23
N ASN A 603 8.73 -16.05 -37.33
CA ASN A 603 9.59 -14.89 -37.09
C ASN A 603 9.35 -14.16 -35.75
N CYS A 604 8.93 -14.89 -34.72
CA CYS A 604 8.66 -14.32 -33.40
C CYS A 604 9.90 -14.32 -32.50
N GLU A 605 9.98 -13.36 -31.58
CA GLU A 605 10.95 -13.36 -30.48
C GLU A 605 10.27 -13.86 -29.21
N ILE A 606 10.72 -15.02 -28.72
CA ILE A 606 10.07 -15.74 -27.63
C ILE A 606 11.04 -15.82 -26.44
N ASN A 607 10.63 -15.36 -25.27
CA ASN A 607 11.46 -15.44 -24.08
C ASN A 607 11.49 -16.88 -23.55
N THR A 608 10.34 -17.50 -23.29
CA THR A 608 10.29 -18.89 -22.77
C THR A 608 9.34 -19.80 -23.56
N VAL A 609 9.77 -21.03 -23.85
CA VAL A 609 8.89 -22.10 -24.35
C VAL A 609 8.81 -23.26 -23.35
N SER A 610 7.59 -23.62 -22.97
CA SER A 610 7.26 -24.76 -22.10
C SER A 610 6.79 -25.97 -22.92
N GLY A 611 6.94 -27.17 -22.37
CA GLY A 611 6.63 -28.43 -23.07
C GLY A 611 7.80 -29.06 -23.84
N VAL A 612 8.88 -28.30 -24.10
CA VAL A 612 10.13 -28.81 -24.73
C VAL A 612 11.38 -28.29 -24.00
N SER A 613 12.48 -29.05 -24.06
CA SER A 613 13.70 -28.72 -23.29
C SER A 613 14.83 -28.07 -24.10
N ASP A 614 14.73 -28.07 -25.42
CA ASP A 614 15.65 -27.39 -26.32
C ASP A 614 15.05 -27.09 -27.71
N ALA A 615 15.77 -26.26 -28.48
CA ALA A 615 15.34 -25.81 -29.81
C ALA A 615 15.22 -26.93 -30.85
N SER A 616 15.93 -28.05 -30.69
CA SER A 616 15.84 -29.18 -31.64
C SER A 616 14.54 -29.97 -31.48
N ALA A 617 13.87 -29.83 -30.34
CA ALA A 617 12.56 -30.41 -30.06
C ALA A 617 11.40 -29.46 -30.39
N LEU A 618 11.66 -28.25 -30.88
CA LEU A 618 10.60 -27.35 -31.30
C LEU A 618 9.79 -27.98 -32.44
N PRO A 619 8.45 -27.99 -32.33
CA PRO A 619 7.58 -28.42 -33.41
C PRO A 619 7.80 -27.62 -34.70
N ASN A 620 7.48 -28.24 -35.84
CA ASN A 620 7.67 -27.67 -37.18
C ASN A 620 6.84 -26.41 -37.47
N TYR A 621 5.86 -26.09 -36.62
CA TYR A 621 5.10 -24.85 -36.70
C TYR A 621 5.84 -23.64 -36.14
N PHE A 622 6.98 -23.81 -35.48
CA PHE A 622 7.89 -22.70 -35.16
C PHE A 622 8.86 -22.48 -36.32
N VAL A 623 8.72 -21.36 -37.03
CA VAL A 623 9.53 -21.01 -38.20
C VAL A 623 10.26 -19.70 -37.94
N GLY A 624 11.57 -19.66 -38.17
CA GLY A 624 12.36 -18.43 -38.01
C GLY A 624 12.37 -17.80 -36.60
N CYS A 625 11.84 -18.48 -35.59
CA CYS A 625 11.69 -17.93 -34.24
C CYS A 625 13.00 -17.93 -33.46
N LYS A 626 13.20 -16.89 -32.64
CA LYS A 626 14.30 -16.82 -31.67
C LYS A 626 13.75 -17.14 -30.28
N VAL A 627 14.19 -18.24 -29.67
CA VAL A 627 13.78 -18.63 -28.33
C VAL A 627 14.93 -18.42 -27.34
N SER A 628 14.69 -17.68 -26.27
CA SER A 628 15.73 -17.38 -25.26
C SER A 628 15.91 -18.51 -24.24
N GLN A 629 14.81 -19.11 -23.77
CA GLN A 629 14.80 -20.13 -22.74
C GLN A 629 13.81 -21.26 -23.06
N PHE A 630 14.17 -22.48 -22.63
CA PHE A 630 13.35 -23.68 -22.72
C PHE A 630 13.16 -24.30 -21.34
N SER A 631 12.08 -25.06 -21.15
CA SER A 631 11.82 -25.80 -19.91
C SER A 631 12.98 -26.74 -19.55
N SER A 632 13.72 -26.41 -18.49
CA SER A 632 14.98 -27.07 -18.17
C SER A 632 14.80 -28.29 -17.24
N VAL A 633 14.93 -29.50 -17.78
CA VAL A 633 15.03 -30.77 -17.02
C VAL A 633 16.42 -31.02 -16.41
N ASN A 634 17.21 -29.96 -16.23
CA ASN A 634 18.61 -30.04 -15.81
C ASN A 634 18.83 -30.32 -14.32
N THR A 635 17.80 -30.44 -13.49
CA THR A 635 17.91 -30.94 -12.10
C THR A 635 16.62 -31.65 -11.69
N THR A 636 16.67 -32.56 -10.72
CA THR A 636 15.45 -33.24 -10.21
C THR A 636 14.50 -32.26 -9.53
N SER A 637 15.02 -31.21 -8.89
CA SER A 637 14.22 -30.11 -8.35
C SER A 637 13.53 -29.30 -9.45
N LYS A 638 14.16 -29.10 -10.61
CA LYS A 638 13.53 -28.46 -11.76
C LYS A 638 12.52 -29.38 -12.46
N ILE A 639 12.79 -30.69 -12.55
CA ILE A 639 11.79 -31.67 -13.04
C ILE A 639 10.52 -31.63 -12.16
N LYS A 640 10.67 -31.43 -10.84
CA LYS A 640 9.56 -31.26 -9.89
C LYS A 640 8.78 -29.96 -10.05
N SER A 641 9.38 -28.91 -10.62
CA SER A 641 8.74 -27.60 -10.78
C SER A 641 8.04 -27.43 -12.13
N LEU A 642 8.02 -28.46 -12.98
CA LEU A 642 7.47 -28.41 -14.35
C LEU A 642 6.01 -28.91 -14.44
N GLY A 643 5.33 -29.15 -13.32
CA GLY A 643 3.90 -29.48 -13.31
C GLY A 643 3.49 -30.86 -13.83
N PHE A 644 4.43 -31.74 -14.17
CA PHE A 644 4.14 -33.11 -14.65
C PHE A 644 3.43 -33.99 -13.61
N GLY A 645 2.69 -34.99 -14.10
CA GLY A 645 2.12 -36.06 -13.30
C GLY A 645 3.16 -36.85 -12.48
N LEU A 646 2.70 -37.58 -11.46
CA LEU A 646 3.56 -38.27 -10.50
C LEU A 646 4.48 -39.29 -11.18
N HIS A 647 3.96 -40.05 -12.14
CA HIS A 647 4.67 -41.08 -12.88
C HIS A 647 5.54 -40.48 -14.00
N GLN A 648 5.07 -39.45 -14.70
CA GLN A 648 5.87 -38.71 -15.69
C GLN A 648 7.12 -38.07 -15.05
N MET A 649 6.94 -37.42 -13.89
CA MET A 649 8.04 -36.86 -13.11
C MET A 649 9.04 -37.95 -12.68
N ALA A 650 8.53 -39.11 -12.27
CA ALA A 650 9.36 -40.26 -11.91
C ALA A 650 10.15 -40.79 -13.11
N LEU A 651 9.56 -40.86 -14.31
CA LEU A 651 10.24 -41.26 -15.56
C LEU A 651 11.38 -40.32 -15.93
N LEU A 652 11.13 -39.01 -15.99
CA LEU A 652 12.16 -38.02 -16.31
C LEU A 652 13.31 -38.03 -15.30
N SER A 653 12.99 -38.20 -14.01
CA SER A 653 13.99 -38.36 -12.95
C SER A 653 14.84 -39.63 -13.14
N CYS A 654 14.23 -40.76 -13.49
CA CYS A 654 14.92 -42.03 -13.74
C CYS A 654 15.83 -41.95 -14.98
N ILE A 655 15.31 -41.44 -16.10
CA ILE A 655 16.09 -41.25 -17.34
C ILE A 655 17.31 -40.38 -17.06
N ARG A 656 17.12 -39.22 -16.41
CA ARG A 656 18.23 -38.33 -16.06
C ARG A 656 19.31 -39.04 -15.24
N ARG A 657 18.91 -39.79 -14.21
CA ARG A 657 19.85 -40.45 -13.29
C ARG A 657 20.65 -41.54 -13.99
N VAL A 658 20.04 -42.27 -14.92
CA VAL A 658 20.66 -43.44 -15.58
C VAL A 658 21.44 -43.06 -16.83
N TYR A 659 20.93 -42.12 -17.64
CA TYR A 659 21.45 -41.81 -18.97
C TYR A 659 22.26 -40.51 -19.07
N LEU A 660 21.94 -39.51 -18.23
CA LEU A 660 22.52 -38.16 -18.35
C LEU A 660 23.55 -37.83 -17.27
N GLN A 661 23.45 -38.43 -16.09
CA GLN A 661 24.45 -38.28 -15.04
C GLN A 661 25.66 -39.20 -15.30
N HIS A 662 26.88 -38.68 -15.14
CA HIS A 662 28.12 -39.45 -15.31
C HIS A 662 28.18 -40.69 -14.38
N GLY A 663 28.55 -41.85 -14.92
CA GLY A 663 28.74 -43.11 -14.16
C GLY A 663 28.31 -44.37 -14.92
N ARG A 664 28.71 -45.55 -14.40
CA ARG A 664 28.44 -46.87 -15.03
C ARG A 664 27.11 -47.52 -14.57
N GLY A 665 26.27 -46.82 -13.81
CA GLY A 665 25.01 -47.33 -13.25
C GLY A 665 24.57 -46.60 -11.97
N ARG A 666 23.38 -46.96 -11.44
CA ARG A 666 22.77 -46.36 -10.25
C ARG A 666 22.22 -47.41 -9.29
N LYS A 667 22.51 -47.27 -7.98
CA LYS A 667 21.88 -48.11 -6.94
C LYS A 667 20.41 -47.74 -6.80
N GLU A 668 19.55 -48.70 -6.46
CA GLU A 668 18.10 -48.52 -6.26
C GLU A 668 17.75 -47.33 -5.34
N ARG A 669 18.43 -47.22 -4.19
CA ARG A 669 18.32 -46.09 -3.24
C ARG A 669 18.57 -44.72 -3.87
N SER A 670 19.33 -44.69 -4.97
CA SER A 670 19.68 -43.47 -5.69
C SER A 670 18.58 -43.00 -6.62
N PHE A 671 17.51 -43.76 -6.88
CA PHE A 671 16.34 -43.28 -7.60
C PHE A 671 15.35 -42.60 -6.66
N ILE A 672 15.22 -43.16 -5.45
CA ILE A 672 14.27 -42.73 -4.42
C ILE A 672 14.77 -41.47 -3.67
N LYS A 673 16.09 -41.22 -3.66
CA LYS A 673 16.70 -40.07 -2.96
C LYS A 673 16.18 -38.73 -3.53
N GLY A 674 15.56 -37.91 -2.68
CA GLY A 674 14.98 -36.60 -3.05
C GLY A 674 13.45 -36.56 -3.14
N PHE A 675 12.78 -37.70 -2.98
CA PHE A 675 11.32 -37.82 -2.91
C PHE A 675 10.89 -38.03 -1.45
N LYS A 676 9.95 -37.21 -0.98
CA LYS A 676 9.64 -37.05 0.45
C LYS A 676 8.45 -37.91 0.89
N ASN A 677 7.43 -38.03 0.04
CA ASN A 677 6.19 -38.75 0.38
C ASN A 677 6.26 -40.23 -0.08
N GLN A 678 5.39 -41.09 0.46
CA GLN A 678 5.43 -42.53 0.17
C GLN A 678 4.87 -42.88 -1.21
N GLN A 679 3.98 -42.05 -1.77
CA GLN A 679 3.40 -42.23 -3.11
C GLN A 679 4.43 -42.01 -4.22
N GLU A 680 5.24 -40.94 -4.15
CA GLU A 680 6.34 -40.67 -5.09
C GLU A 680 7.34 -41.84 -5.15
N LYS A 681 7.64 -42.45 -3.99
CA LYS A 681 8.57 -43.60 -3.92
C LYS A 681 7.99 -44.84 -4.61
N LYS A 682 6.68 -45.06 -4.48
CA LYS A 682 5.98 -46.15 -5.20
C LYS A 682 5.98 -45.91 -6.70
N ALA A 683 5.69 -44.69 -7.14
CA ALA A 683 5.72 -44.31 -8.56
C ALA A 683 7.10 -44.58 -9.19
N ILE A 684 8.19 -44.22 -8.52
CA ILE A 684 9.55 -44.51 -9.00
C ILE A 684 9.81 -46.01 -9.14
N THR A 685 9.32 -46.82 -8.20
CA THR A 685 9.50 -48.27 -8.25
C THR A 685 8.77 -48.86 -9.45
N LEU A 686 7.52 -48.42 -9.69
CA LEU A 686 6.73 -48.80 -10.86
C LEU A 686 7.41 -48.39 -12.19
N ILE A 687 7.94 -47.17 -12.26
CA ILE A 687 8.67 -46.68 -13.43
C ILE A 687 9.94 -47.49 -13.68
N VAL A 688 10.70 -47.83 -12.65
CA VAL A 688 11.91 -48.67 -12.80
C VAL A 688 11.55 -50.05 -13.33
N ASP A 689 10.45 -50.66 -12.86
CA ASP A 689 9.96 -51.94 -13.37
C ASP A 689 9.48 -51.81 -14.83
N LEU A 690 8.81 -50.72 -15.18
CA LEU A 690 8.38 -50.42 -16.56
C LEU A 690 9.58 -50.24 -17.50
N MET A 691 10.63 -49.55 -17.04
CA MET A 691 11.87 -49.35 -17.78
C MET A 691 12.64 -50.66 -17.97
N LEU A 692 12.62 -51.57 -16.98
CA LEU A 692 13.17 -52.92 -17.12
C LEU A 692 12.37 -53.75 -18.14
N LYS A 693 11.04 -53.70 -18.06
CA LYS A 693 10.14 -54.43 -18.98
C LYS A 693 10.31 -53.98 -20.43
N ASN A 694 10.52 -52.67 -20.64
CA ASN A 694 10.78 -52.08 -21.95
C ASN A 694 12.23 -52.23 -22.43
N ASN A 695 13.09 -52.96 -21.69
CA ASN A 695 14.51 -53.17 -21.98
C ASN A 695 15.31 -51.86 -22.18
N VAL A 696 14.89 -50.77 -21.53
CA VAL A 696 15.62 -49.49 -21.55
C VAL A 696 16.58 -49.36 -20.37
N ILE A 697 16.55 -50.25 -19.40
CA ILE A 697 17.61 -50.36 -18.36
C ILE A 697 17.85 -51.83 -18.05
N GLU A 698 19.05 -52.14 -17.54
CA GLU A 698 19.42 -53.48 -17.10
C GLU A 698 19.68 -53.51 -15.60
N ARG A 699 19.28 -54.60 -14.93
CA ARG A 699 19.51 -54.83 -13.50
C ARG A 699 20.66 -55.81 -13.30
N ILE A 700 21.62 -55.42 -12.46
CA ILE A 700 22.80 -56.23 -12.13
C ILE A 700 22.94 -56.32 -10.60
N ASN A 701 23.41 -57.46 -10.10
CA ASN A 701 23.75 -57.64 -8.70
C ASN A 701 25.07 -56.94 -8.37
N GLY A 702 25.03 -55.96 -7.46
CA GLY A 702 26.22 -55.35 -6.86
C GLY A 702 26.40 -55.78 -5.41
N ASP A 703 27.57 -55.48 -4.85
CA ASP A 703 27.98 -55.91 -3.49
C ASP A 703 27.08 -55.37 -2.36
N GLU A 704 26.33 -54.29 -2.60
CA GLU A 704 25.40 -53.65 -1.65
C GLU A 704 23.95 -53.59 -2.17
N GLY A 705 23.57 -54.47 -3.12
CA GLY A 705 22.23 -54.53 -3.72
C GLY A 705 22.19 -54.22 -5.21
N TYR A 706 20.99 -54.04 -5.76
CA TYR A 706 20.78 -53.92 -7.20
C TYR A 706 21.32 -52.61 -7.78
N ILE A 707 22.02 -52.72 -8.91
CA ILE A 707 22.54 -51.62 -9.72
C ILE A 707 21.85 -51.65 -11.08
N TYR A 708 21.29 -50.52 -11.47
CA TYR A 708 20.60 -50.33 -12.74
C TYR A 708 21.52 -49.59 -13.73
N LYS A 709 21.69 -50.13 -14.93
CA LYS A 709 22.56 -49.58 -15.98
C LYS A 709 21.76 -49.13 -17.21
N PRO A 710 22.21 -48.09 -17.91
CA PRO A 710 21.62 -47.72 -19.20
C PRO A 710 21.92 -48.80 -20.24
N VAL A 711 20.94 -49.10 -21.09
CA VAL A 711 21.15 -49.82 -22.34
C VAL A 711 21.62 -48.79 -23.36
N ASN A 712 22.90 -48.82 -23.74
CA ASN A 712 23.51 -47.72 -24.49
C ASN A 712 22.86 -47.47 -25.88
N SER A 713 22.28 -48.49 -26.52
CA SER A 713 21.52 -48.33 -27.77
C SER A 713 20.26 -47.47 -27.60
N GLU A 714 19.63 -47.50 -26.43
CA GLU A 714 18.42 -46.73 -26.11
C GLU A 714 18.73 -45.29 -25.68
N ARG A 715 20.02 -44.90 -25.60
CA ARG A 715 20.41 -43.57 -25.14
C ARG A 715 19.84 -42.44 -26.00
N HIS A 716 19.77 -42.64 -27.31
CA HIS A 716 19.17 -41.67 -28.21
C HIS A 716 17.68 -41.50 -27.93
N ARG A 717 16.94 -42.62 -27.86
CA ARG A 717 15.51 -42.66 -27.51
C ARG A 717 15.22 -41.98 -26.17
N MET A 718 15.96 -42.31 -25.12
CA MET A 718 15.77 -41.70 -23.79
C MET A 718 16.12 -40.22 -23.76
N THR A 719 17.09 -39.79 -24.58
CA THR A 719 17.41 -38.37 -24.74
C THR A 719 16.31 -37.65 -25.49
N LEU A 720 15.69 -38.26 -26.50
CA LEU A 720 14.53 -37.72 -27.22
C LEU A 720 13.32 -37.56 -26.28
N ILE A 721 12.99 -38.54 -25.46
CA ILE A 721 11.91 -38.41 -24.45
C ILE A 721 12.16 -37.22 -23.52
N MET A 722 13.40 -37.06 -23.03
CA MET A 722 13.77 -35.91 -22.18
C MET A 722 13.70 -34.57 -22.93
N LYS A 723 13.85 -34.59 -24.25
CA LYS A 723 13.83 -33.40 -25.10
C LYS A 723 12.42 -32.96 -25.46
N GLU A 724 11.60 -33.91 -25.89
CA GLU A 724 10.23 -33.77 -26.37
C GLU A 724 9.21 -33.66 -25.22
N MET A 725 9.46 -34.29 -24.06
CA MET A 725 8.59 -34.28 -22.88
C MET A 725 7.12 -34.53 -23.25
N ASN A 726 6.20 -33.58 -23.00
CA ASN A 726 4.76 -33.73 -23.29
C ASN A 726 4.46 -33.97 -24.77
N THR A 727 5.35 -33.52 -25.68
CA THR A 727 5.20 -33.76 -27.12
C THR A 727 5.72 -35.14 -27.56
N SER A 728 6.30 -35.93 -26.64
CA SER A 728 6.92 -37.21 -26.99
C SER A 728 5.87 -38.25 -27.34
N LYS A 729 6.07 -38.89 -28.50
CA LYS A 729 5.22 -40.00 -28.98
C LYS A 729 5.81 -41.37 -28.65
N ASP A 730 6.85 -41.41 -27.81
CA ASP A 730 7.46 -42.67 -27.40
C ASP A 730 6.46 -43.52 -26.62
N GLN A 731 6.43 -44.82 -26.90
CA GLN A 731 5.54 -45.77 -26.24
C GLN A 731 5.74 -45.76 -24.71
N LEU A 732 6.98 -45.59 -24.24
CA LEU A 732 7.29 -45.53 -22.81
C LEU A 732 6.68 -44.28 -22.16
N TRP A 733 6.69 -43.14 -22.87
CA TRP A 733 6.07 -41.90 -22.40
C TRP A 733 4.56 -42.04 -22.31
N GLN A 734 3.91 -42.55 -23.36
CA GLN A 734 2.47 -42.74 -23.42
C GLN A 734 1.94 -43.75 -22.39
N GLU A 735 2.68 -44.84 -22.15
CA GLU A 735 2.34 -45.81 -21.10
C GLU A 735 2.40 -45.18 -19.71
N VAL A 736 3.32 -44.24 -19.48
CA VAL A 736 3.47 -43.53 -18.21
C VAL A 736 2.39 -42.47 -18.04
N SER A 737 2.07 -41.67 -19.06
CA SER A 737 1.00 -40.66 -18.97
C SER A 737 -0.34 -41.28 -18.58
N LYS A 738 -0.68 -42.45 -19.16
CA LYS A 738 -1.91 -43.18 -18.81
C LYS A 738 -1.99 -43.65 -17.35
N MET A 739 -0.86 -43.75 -16.64
CA MET A 739 -0.84 -44.09 -15.21
C MET A 739 -1.14 -42.90 -14.32
N ASP A 740 -0.99 -41.68 -14.83
CA ASP A 740 -1.33 -40.44 -14.13
C ASP A 740 -2.80 -40.04 -14.36
N ASP A 741 -3.44 -40.51 -15.45
CA ASP A 741 -4.87 -40.31 -15.77
C ASP A 741 -5.85 -41.27 -15.03
N LEU A 742 -5.31 -42.22 -14.25
CA LEU A 742 -6.04 -43.25 -13.47
C LEU A 742 -5.99 -42.94 -11.97
#